data_AF-A0A5E3XBM3-F1
#
_entry.id   AF-A0A5E3XBM3-F1
#
_cell.length_a   1.000
_cell.length_b   1.000
_cell.length_c   1.000
_cell.angle_alpha   90.00
_cell.angle_beta   90.00
_cell.angle_gamma   90.00
#
_symmetry.space_group_name_H-M   'P 1'
#
loop_
_entity.id
_entity.type
_entity.pdbx_description
1 polymer ?
#
loop_
_entity_poly.entity_id
_entity_poly.type
_entity_poly.pdbx_seq_one_letter_code
_entity_poly.pdbx_strand_id
1 'polypeptide(L)'
;MSKPPPMKLLIETLCDTILDLPTAPLTSRTTPKTRSVSTTTLEKIISLGLELRTSLAQHEALPSPPSTPSPELLAIKAQLDNLTSKVDSLTNSPSPSPSPELHAPPTRVVASAPRDSHVIRTAVPRDASLDIVLHPVSTHTKPINKPPSDVRMQLHKYIWNHNHLQHLLSAKPGTPVIRAVVLHPDDSVRVLVYDQHQRRALMCDSSYWVKQCLPGYSISYGPPAHGHTIVVHGVPTTFKPRSEVSKADLAKENSHVLRDQPILNCHWLTHKRAAELRTAKTHSSLVIHVPTASLAQQLVASRVAFDGVLLRTEHIVLRASKCYNCFRTGHIAAYCHRPATCGNCAGPHPTRACSCPHESTPCKDIHECPHVAVNSATAAIALIRIPSPYGLNGSDAYRGPLLINPGGPGASGIETVLTETAQQLLELVGDVYDLVGFDPRGVGRSTPQAQRIPSQLQAAIWGEETLFGALPPLSIPGNVGLTLAKAEVSNAVYGQSGADYLPFINTPYTAEDMMQIVRAHGRDKLSYYGFSYGTVLGATVASLYPDSIERMVLDGVLDAQEYYAGNVTANLLDTDKAVNVFFQACYEAGPDLCAFYDSSAKQISANLDALYEQLKEAPIPVLINEASFGFVDYGMLRGIIRDVVYFPYQYFPFLAQGLALLQQGNGTAFFEFAGTTSTFSCDCANSTNPDNGIDALLTVGCNDAPVQNYSVSEWQSQFDTAAGVSEYAEVYFGLALRCQSWPVGTSSRVPSPSSLGGNTSAPILFVANTIDPATPHVGAVATSALFPGSALLTQNSTGHTSTSATSNCTASIVARYFVDASLPEDGTICQVEGEFFPAGASA
;
A
#
# COMPACT_ATOMS: atom_id res chain seq x y z
N MET A 1 32.79 47.85 -36.35
CA MET A 1 31.59 47.67 -35.51
C MET A 1 30.69 46.67 -36.16
N SER A 2 30.65 45.43 -35.65
CA SER A 2 29.49 44.55 -35.81
C SER A 2 28.33 45.08 -34.97
N LYS A 3 27.08 44.81 -35.34
CA LYS A 3 25.98 44.91 -34.36
C LYS A 3 26.17 43.81 -33.31
N PRO A 4 25.95 44.08 -32.01
CA PRO A 4 25.91 43.01 -31.02
C PRO A 4 24.77 42.03 -31.39
N PRO A 5 24.94 40.72 -31.16
CA PRO A 5 23.88 39.74 -31.38
C PRO A 5 22.67 40.05 -30.47
N PRO A 6 21.44 39.74 -30.90
CA PRO A 6 20.25 40.02 -30.10
C PRO A 6 20.31 39.24 -28.78
N MET A 7 19.99 39.90 -27.67
CA MET A 7 20.20 39.39 -26.31
C MET A 7 19.57 38.00 -26.08
N LYS A 8 18.41 37.74 -26.68
CA LYS A 8 17.75 36.42 -26.69
C LYS A 8 18.65 35.31 -27.25
N LEU A 9 19.34 35.55 -28.38
CA LEU A 9 20.22 34.57 -29.01
C LEU A 9 21.49 34.31 -28.17
N LEU A 10 22.01 35.33 -27.46
CA LEU A 10 23.09 35.14 -26.48
C LEU A 10 22.65 34.24 -25.32
N ILE A 11 21.42 34.45 -24.81
CA ILE A 11 20.86 33.66 -23.72
C ILE A 11 20.59 32.21 -24.17
N GLU A 12 19.96 32.01 -25.32
CA GLU A 12 19.73 30.67 -25.91
C GLU A 12 21.06 29.93 -26.12
N THR A 13 22.06 30.57 -26.73
CA THR A 13 23.39 29.98 -26.94
C THR A 13 24.10 29.65 -25.62
N LEU A 14 23.95 30.50 -24.59
CA LEU A 14 24.54 30.27 -23.26
C LEU A 14 23.85 29.09 -22.56
N CYS A 15 22.52 29.02 -22.60
CA CYS A 15 21.73 27.93 -22.04
C CYS A 15 22.08 26.59 -22.69
N ASP A 16 22.10 26.52 -24.02
CA ASP A 16 22.49 25.30 -24.76
C ASP A 16 23.92 24.86 -24.40
N THR A 17 24.87 25.81 -24.36
CA THR A 17 26.27 25.52 -23.99
C THR A 17 26.42 25.08 -22.52
N ILE A 18 25.46 25.42 -21.64
CA ILE A 18 25.41 24.97 -20.23
C ILE A 18 24.70 23.62 -20.11
N LEU A 19 23.67 23.34 -20.92
CA LEU A 19 22.95 22.06 -20.94
C LEU A 19 23.81 20.91 -21.49
N ASP A 20 24.75 21.21 -22.40
CA ASP A 20 25.76 20.27 -22.89
C ASP A 20 26.86 19.92 -21.85
N LEU A 21 26.87 20.55 -20.66
CA LEU A 21 27.82 20.21 -19.60
C LEU A 21 27.41 18.91 -18.88
N PRO A 22 28.35 17.96 -18.63
CA PRO A 22 28.06 16.75 -17.88
C PRO A 22 27.59 17.03 -16.44
N THR A 23 26.30 16.85 -16.18
CA THR A 23 25.65 17.08 -14.88
C THR A 23 25.99 15.99 -13.86
N ALA A 24 27.16 16.10 -13.23
CA ALA A 24 27.63 15.20 -12.17
C ALA A 24 28.04 15.98 -10.91
N PRO A 25 27.39 15.76 -9.75
CA PRO A 25 27.81 16.36 -8.48
C PRO A 25 29.21 15.90 -8.05
N LEU A 26 30.05 16.84 -7.58
CA LEU A 26 31.44 16.58 -7.17
C LEU A 26 31.61 16.53 -5.64
N THR A 27 31.81 15.34 -5.09
CA THR A 27 32.51 15.10 -3.81
C THR A 27 33.51 13.95 -3.96
N SER A 28 34.51 14.24 -4.80
CA SER A 28 35.66 13.43 -5.23
C SER A 28 36.46 12.66 -4.16
N ARG A 29 36.89 11.42 -4.48
CA ARG A 29 38.26 10.82 -4.37
C ARG A 29 38.17 9.30 -4.12
N THR A 30 38.73 8.37 -4.90
CA THR A 30 39.50 8.35 -6.16
C THR A 30 39.15 7.05 -6.92
N THR A 31 39.36 6.84 -8.22
CA THR A 31 40.04 7.61 -9.29
C THR A 31 39.08 7.89 -10.47
N PRO A 32 39.38 8.86 -11.37
CA PRO A 32 38.50 9.20 -12.47
C PRO A 32 38.93 8.61 -13.83
N LYS A 33 37.95 8.16 -14.63
CA LYS A 33 37.99 8.35 -16.09
C LYS A 33 37.24 9.63 -16.41
N THR A 34 37.95 10.74 -16.55
CA THR A 34 37.38 12.06 -16.80
C THR A 34 36.72 12.15 -18.19
N ARG A 35 35.42 12.44 -18.23
CA ARG A 35 34.92 13.40 -19.22
C ARG A 35 35.18 14.79 -18.66
N SER A 36 36.37 15.33 -18.94
CA SER A 36 36.68 16.72 -18.64
C SER A 36 35.85 17.62 -19.56
N VAL A 37 35.14 18.60 -18.98
CA VAL A 37 34.69 19.78 -19.74
C VAL A 37 35.93 20.38 -20.38
N SER A 38 35.92 20.65 -21.69
CA SER A 38 37.10 21.18 -22.36
C SER A 38 37.38 22.61 -21.86
N THR A 39 38.66 23.00 -21.78
CA THR A 39 39.04 24.37 -21.42
C THR A 39 38.35 25.38 -22.33
N THR A 40 38.27 25.05 -23.63
CA THR A 40 37.58 25.81 -24.68
C THR A 40 36.07 25.94 -24.43
N THR A 41 35.41 24.98 -23.77
CA THR A 41 34.00 25.09 -23.37
C THR A 41 33.84 26.10 -22.23
N LEU A 42 34.70 26.04 -21.22
CA LEU A 42 34.71 26.98 -20.09
C LEU A 42 35.04 28.41 -20.55
N GLU A 43 36.07 28.57 -21.38
CA GLU A 43 36.45 29.85 -22.02
C GLU A 43 35.28 30.44 -22.83
N LYS A 44 34.54 29.60 -23.58
CA LYS A 44 33.38 30.03 -24.37
C LYS A 44 32.20 30.47 -23.49
N ILE A 45 31.92 29.77 -22.39
CA ILE A 45 30.90 30.17 -21.40
C ILE A 45 31.27 31.51 -20.75
N ILE A 46 32.54 31.69 -20.39
CA ILE A 46 33.06 32.94 -19.81
C ILE A 46 32.94 34.11 -20.83
N SER A 47 33.30 33.88 -22.11
CA SER A 47 33.14 34.88 -23.17
C SER A 47 31.67 35.29 -23.37
N LEU A 48 30.77 34.31 -23.51
CA LEU A 48 29.34 34.57 -23.68
C LEU A 48 28.73 35.30 -22.47
N GLY A 49 29.15 34.97 -21.24
CA GLY A 49 28.74 35.68 -20.03
C GLY A 49 29.23 37.14 -19.98
N LEU A 50 30.46 37.40 -20.44
CA LEU A 50 31.00 38.77 -20.56
C LEU A 50 30.30 39.59 -21.66
N GLU A 51 30.01 38.98 -22.81
CA GLU A 51 29.26 39.60 -23.90
C GLU A 51 27.80 39.90 -23.50
N LEU A 52 27.16 39.00 -22.76
CA LEU A 52 25.80 39.20 -22.24
C LEU A 52 25.76 40.32 -21.20
N ARG A 53 26.69 40.36 -20.23
CA ARG A 53 26.83 41.47 -19.28
C ARG A 53 27.06 42.81 -19.98
N THR A 54 27.92 42.83 -20.99
CA THR A 54 28.22 44.04 -21.78
C THR A 54 26.98 44.52 -22.54
N SER A 55 26.21 43.60 -23.13
CA SER A 55 24.96 43.92 -23.84
C SER A 55 23.85 44.37 -22.89
N LEU A 56 23.77 43.80 -21.68
CA LEU A 56 22.82 44.22 -20.65
C LEU A 56 23.11 45.64 -20.15
N ALA A 57 24.37 45.95 -19.85
CA ALA A 57 24.80 47.30 -19.46
C ALA A 57 24.57 48.35 -20.58
N GLN A 58 24.75 47.97 -21.85
CA GLN A 58 24.40 48.83 -22.99
C GLN A 58 22.89 49.04 -23.15
N HIS A 59 22.06 48.09 -22.71
CA HIS A 59 20.61 48.20 -22.74
C HIS A 59 20.08 49.06 -21.57
N GLU A 60 20.63 48.88 -20.37
CA GLU A 60 20.36 49.70 -19.17
C GLU A 60 20.82 51.17 -19.34
N ALA A 61 21.76 51.45 -20.26
CA ALA A 61 22.26 52.78 -20.57
C ALA A 61 21.47 53.55 -21.66
N LEU A 62 20.35 53.04 -22.16
CA LEU A 62 19.52 53.74 -23.15
C LEU A 62 18.74 54.92 -22.52
N PRO A 63 18.55 56.06 -23.21
CA PRO A 63 18.01 57.29 -22.58
C PRO A 63 16.56 57.26 -22.07
N SER A 64 15.81 56.16 -22.29
CA SER A 64 14.40 56.03 -21.94
C SER A 64 14.02 54.58 -21.57
N PRO A 65 14.42 54.06 -20.40
CA PRO A 65 13.95 52.75 -19.93
C PRO A 65 12.48 52.84 -19.46
N PRO A 66 11.65 51.80 -19.65
CA PRO A 66 10.36 51.70 -18.99
C PRO A 66 10.53 51.59 -17.47
N SER A 67 9.58 52.13 -16.70
CA SER A 67 9.71 52.35 -15.25
C SER A 67 9.77 51.09 -14.36
N THR A 68 9.69 49.89 -14.95
CA THR A 68 9.85 48.60 -14.29
C THR A 68 10.45 47.60 -15.28
N PRO A 69 11.50 46.84 -14.93
CA PRO A 69 11.99 45.73 -15.74
C PRO A 69 10.94 44.60 -15.79
N SER A 70 10.91 43.82 -16.88
CA SER A 70 9.97 42.68 -16.97
C SER A 70 10.33 41.57 -15.96
N PRO A 71 9.36 40.77 -15.50
CA PRO A 71 9.63 39.61 -14.64
C PRO A 71 10.66 38.64 -15.24
N GLU A 72 10.65 38.48 -16.56
CA GLU A 72 11.62 37.67 -17.30
C GLU A 72 13.05 38.24 -17.17
N LEU A 73 13.23 39.56 -17.30
CA LEU A 73 14.54 40.21 -17.16
C LEU A 73 15.09 40.05 -15.73
N LEU A 74 14.22 40.13 -14.72
CA LEU A 74 14.56 39.87 -13.32
C LEU A 74 14.96 38.40 -13.08
N ALA A 75 14.22 37.45 -13.65
CA ALA A 75 14.54 36.02 -13.56
C ALA A 75 15.88 35.69 -14.24
N ILE A 76 16.15 36.28 -15.42
CA ILE A 76 17.42 36.15 -16.14
C ILE A 76 18.58 36.71 -15.32
N LYS A 77 18.40 37.88 -14.67
CA LYS A 77 19.42 38.50 -13.81
C LYS A 77 19.75 37.60 -12.61
N ALA A 78 18.73 37.07 -11.93
CA ALA A 78 18.90 36.13 -10.82
C ALA A 78 19.59 34.81 -11.21
N GLN A 79 19.33 34.27 -12.41
CA GLN A 79 20.06 33.10 -12.91
C GLN A 79 21.52 33.41 -13.24
N LEU A 80 21.81 34.59 -13.80
CA LEU A 80 23.17 35.03 -14.13
C LEU A 80 24.03 35.26 -12.86
N ASP A 81 23.44 35.76 -11.78
CA ASP A 81 24.11 35.93 -10.50
C ASP A 81 24.41 34.57 -9.82
N ASN A 82 23.48 33.60 -9.91
CA ASN A 82 23.67 32.22 -9.45
C ASN A 82 24.80 31.50 -10.22
N LEU A 83 24.86 31.69 -11.55
CA LEU A 83 25.96 31.20 -12.38
C LEU A 83 27.31 31.87 -12.03
N THR A 84 27.30 33.18 -11.76
CA THR A 84 28.48 33.93 -11.33
C THR A 84 29.06 33.36 -10.04
N SER A 85 28.21 33.20 -9.01
CA SER A 85 28.62 32.65 -7.71
C SER A 85 29.26 31.25 -7.83
N LYS A 86 28.74 30.40 -8.72
CA LYS A 86 29.35 29.10 -9.05
C LYS A 86 30.74 29.23 -9.69
N VAL A 87 30.92 30.14 -10.65
CA VAL A 87 32.24 30.37 -11.28
C VAL A 87 33.27 30.88 -10.27
N ASP A 88 32.91 31.84 -9.41
CA ASP A 88 33.82 32.39 -8.40
C ASP A 88 34.24 31.34 -7.34
N SER A 89 33.34 30.38 -7.03
CA SER A 89 33.66 29.24 -6.16
C SER A 89 34.64 28.23 -6.76
N LEU A 90 34.80 28.20 -8.09
CA LEU A 90 35.66 27.23 -8.79
C LEU A 90 37.08 27.75 -9.01
N THR A 91 37.33 29.05 -8.84
CA THR A 91 38.62 29.69 -9.14
C THR A 91 39.52 29.91 -7.91
N ASN A 92 38.98 29.85 -6.69
CA ASN A 92 39.69 30.21 -5.46
C ASN A 92 39.90 29.04 -4.49
N SER A 93 41.08 28.40 -4.50
CA SER A 93 41.56 27.51 -3.42
C SER A 93 43.09 27.29 -3.47
N PRO A 94 43.86 27.61 -2.41
CA PRO A 94 45.33 27.51 -2.41
C PRO A 94 45.88 26.17 -1.88
N SER A 95 47.17 25.90 -2.16
CA SER A 95 47.89 24.65 -1.86
C SER A 95 48.55 24.60 -0.46
N PRO A 96 48.78 23.41 0.14
CA PRO A 96 49.28 23.25 1.51
C PRO A 96 50.80 23.00 1.65
N SER A 97 51.32 23.20 2.87
CA SER A 97 52.66 22.75 3.35
C SER A 97 52.59 22.42 4.87
N PRO A 98 53.61 21.79 5.52
CA PRO A 98 53.36 20.71 6.51
C PRO A 98 53.53 21.02 8.03
N SER A 99 53.14 20.03 8.85
CA SER A 99 52.98 20.01 10.33
C SER A 99 54.27 19.90 11.17
N PRO A 100 54.22 20.32 12.46
CA PRO A 100 54.46 19.43 13.64
C PRO A 100 53.60 19.82 14.90
N GLU A 101 53.46 19.06 16.02
CA GLU A 101 53.68 17.62 16.32
C GLU A 101 52.79 17.07 17.49
N LEU A 102 53.14 17.26 18.78
CA LEU A 102 52.57 16.54 19.96
C LEU A 102 52.16 17.46 21.14
N HIS A 103 51.15 17.07 21.95
CA HIS A 103 51.29 16.63 23.37
C HIS A 103 49.96 16.41 24.14
N ALA A 104 49.99 15.50 25.13
CA ALA A 104 48.96 15.13 26.14
C ALA A 104 49.67 14.20 27.20
N PRO A 105 49.02 13.56 28.21
CA PRO A 105 47.69 13.71 28.85
C PRO A 105 47.90 14.36 30.27
N PRO A 106 47.29 13.99 31.44
CA PRO A 106 46.06 13.25 31.85
C PRO A 106 45.07 14.18 32.61
N THR A 107 44.20 13.89 33.62
CA THR A 107 43.75 12.80 34.56
C THR A 107 42.32 13.23 35.05
N ARG A 108 41.45 12.63 35.90
CA ARG A 108 41.20 11.41 36.74
C ARG A 108 39.70 11.53 37.19
N VAL A 109 38.93 10.56 37.74
CA VAL A 109 38.73 9.11 37.53
C VAL A 109 37.45 8.66 38.30
N VAL A 110 36.59 7.82 37.70
CA VAL A 110 35.45 7.10 38.32
C VAL A 110 35.38 5.73 37.60
N ALA A 111 35.76 4.63 38.25
CA ALA A 111 34.95 3.69 39.08
C ALA A 111 34.15 2.64 38.26
N SER A 112 33.80 1.51 38.88
CA SER A 112 33.55 0.22 38.20
C SER A 112 32.11 -0.29 38.23
N ALA A 113 31.72 -1.05 37.20
CA ALA A 113 30.46 -1.79 37.10
C ALA A 113 30.41 -3.03 38.03
N PRO A 114 29.23 -3.69 38.14
CA PRO A 114 29.05 -4.90 37.31
C PRO A 114 27.68 -5.04 36.61
N ARG A 115 27.69 -5.83 35.53
CA ARG A 115 26.68 -6.79 35.00
C ARG A 115 25.24 -6.72 35.56
N ASP A 116 24.16 -6.75 34.76
CA ASP A 116 23.98 -7.34 33.42
C ASP A 116 23.12 -6.46 32.47
N SER A 117 23.22 -6.69 31.15
CA SER A 117 22.38 -6.01 30.15
C SER A 117 22.04 -6.89 28.94
N HIS A 118 20.81 -7.39 28.90
CA HIS A 118 20.23 -8.05 27.72
C HIS A 118 19.83 -7.00 26.67
N VAL A 119 20.81 -6.59 25.85
CA VAL A 119 20.60 -5.59 24.79
C VAL A 119 19.72 -6.15 23.68
N ILE A 120 18.51 -5.57 23.55
CA ILE A 120 17.53 -5.84 22.51
C ILE A 120 18.16 -5.66 21.12
N ARG A 121 17.90 -6.61 20.21
CA ARG A 121 18.29 -6.50 18.79
C ARG A 121 17.05 -6.32 17.92
N THR A 122 16.81 -5.10 17.47
CA THR A 122 15.72 -4.78 16.56
C THR A 122 15.87 -5.51 15.22
N ALA A 123 14.82 -6.23 14.82
CA ALA A 123 14.75 -6.92 13.53
C ALA A 123 14.31 -5.95 12.43
N VAL A 124 15.24 -5.56 11.56
CA VAL A 124 14.96 -4.69 10.40
C VAL A 124 14.41 -5.52 9.23
N PRO A 125 13.47 -4.98 8.41
CA PRO A 125 13.12 -5.55 7.11
C PRO A 125 14.35 -5.92 6.26
N ARG A 126 14.36 -7.14 5.72
CA ARG A 126 15.52 -7.71 5.03
C ARG A 126 15.59 -7.29 3.57
N ASP A 127 16.07 -6.08 3.29
CA ASP A 127 16.58 -5.78 1.94
C ASP A 127 17.89 -6.55 1.70
N ALA A 128 17.77 -7.73 1.10
CA ALA A 128 18.90 -8.56 0.69
C ALA A 128 19.78 -7.90 -0.39
N SER A 129 19.36 -6.76 -0.98
CA SER A 129 20.22 -5.93 -1.85
C SER A 129 21.34 -5.22 -1.09
N LEU A 130 21.27 -5.17 0.25
CA LEU A 130 22.26 -4.55 1.15
C LEU A 130 23.26 -5.55 1.77
N ASP A 131 23.08 -6.86 1.57
CA ASP A 131 23.94 -7.90 2.15
C ASP A 131 25.27 -8.08 1.40
N ILE A 132 26.38 -8.14 2.13
CA ILE A 132 27.64 -8.73 1.66
C ILE A 132 27.79 -10.10 2.33
N VAL A 133 27.80 -11.17 1.53
CA VAL A 133 27.88 -12.56 2.01
C VAL A 133 29.27 -13.13 1.80
N LEU A 134 29.85 -13.71 2.85
CA LEU A 134 31.16 -14.35 2.86
C LEU A 134 31.02 -15.83 3.24
N HIS A 135 31.74 -16.71 2.54
CA HIS A 135 31.80 -18.15 2.84
C HIS A 135 33.25 -18.57 3.16
N PRO A 136 33.47 -19.62 3.97
CA PRO A 136 34.80 -20.16 4.19
C PRO A 136 35.37 -20.75 2.88
N VAL A 137 36.67 -20.52 2.63
CA VAL A 137 37.38 -20.97 1.40
C VAL A 137 37.62 -22.49 1.39
N SER A 138 37.40 -23.18 2.52
CA SER A 138 37.59 -24.62 2.67
C SER A 138 36.61 -25.19 3.71
N THR A 139 36.17 -26.43 3.50
CA THR A 139 35.41 -27.24 4.47
C THR A 139 36.22 -27.61 5.73
N HIS A 140 37.48 -27.20 5.82
CA HIS A 140 38.34 -27.38 6.99
C HIS A 140 38.81 -26.05 7.61
N THR A 141 38.34 -24.90 7.10
CA THR A 141 38.52 -23.62 7.80
C THR A 141 37.73 -23.68 9.11
N LYS A 142 38.38 -23.50 10.27
CA LYS A 142 37.67 -23.45 11.54
C LYS A 142 36.71 -22.25 11.58
N PRO A 143 35.52 -22.38 12.20
CA PRO A 143 34.60 -21.27 12.37
C PRO A 143 35.22 -20.11 13.14
N ILE A 144 34.64 -18.91 12.97
CA ILE A 144 35.13 -17.69 13.60
C ILE A 144 34.88 -17.74 15.12
N ASN A 145 35.91 -18.13 15.88
CA ASN A 145 35.93 -18.08 17.35
C ASN A 145 35.96 -16.65 17.94
N LYS A 146 35.38 -15.67 17.24
CA LYS A 146 35.21 -14.27 17.70
C LYS A 146 33.73 -13.90 17.64
N PRO A 147 33.19 -13.15 18.62
CA PRO A 147 31.81 -12.69 18.55
C PRO A 147 31.60 -11.71 17.37
N PRO A 148 30.39 -11.59 16.81
CA PRO A 148 30.12 -10.70 15.67
C PRO A 148 30.42 -9.21 15.93
N SER A 149 30.43 -8.80 17.20
CA SER A 149 30.88 -7.47 17.66
C SER A 149 32.32 -7.18 17.25
N ASP A 150 33.20 -8.16 17.38
CA ASP A 150 34.64 -7.99 17.14
C ASP A 150 34.92 -7.96 15.65
N VAL A 151 34.20 -8.75 14.86
CA VAL A 151 34.22 -8.69 13.40
C VAL A 151 33.74 -7.31 12.93
N ARG A 152 32.61 -6.82 13.45
CA ARG A 152 32.10 -5.46 13.16
C ARG A 152 33.11 -4.38 13.52
N MET A 153 33.74 -4.47 14.70
CA MET A 153 34.76 -3.53 15.17
C MET A 153 36.04 -3.59 14.31
N GLN A 154 36.48 -4.77 13.88
CA GLN A 154 37.64 -4.93 13.00
C GLN A 154 37.37 -4.35 11.60
N LEU A 155 36.17 -4.52 11.05
CA LEU A 155 35.76 -3.85 9.80
C LEU A 155 35.74 -2.32 9.94
N HIS A 156 35.14 -1.77 11.00
CA HIS A 156 35.15 -0.31 11.24
C HIS A 156 36.58 0.23 11.38
N LYS A 157 37.46 -0.48 12.11
CA LYS A 157 38.87 -0.10 12.24
C LYS A 157 39.62 -0.19 10.90
N TYR A 158 39.32 -1.18 10.06
CA TYR A 158 39.88 -1.27 8.71
C TYR A 158 39.42 -0.08 7.86
N ILE A 159 38.10 0.21 7.80
CA ILE A 159 37.55 1.35 7.07
C ILE A 159 38.21 2.66 7.54
N TRP A 160 38.33 2.84 8.86
CA TRP A 160 38.92 4.05 9.42
C TRP A 160 40.43 4.17 9.18
N ASN A 161 41.17 3.07 9.05
CA ASN A 161 42.59 3.11 8.72
C ASN A 161 42.90 3.32 7.22
N HIS A 162 41.89 3.23 6.34
CA HIS A 162 42.08 3.36 4.88
C HIS A 162 41.30 4.57 4.34
N ASN A 163 41.99 5.70 4.18
CA ASN A 163 41.41 6.97 3.71
C ASN A 163 40.61 6.83 2.39
N HIS A 164 40.98 5.90 1.50
CA HIS A 164 40.23 5.61 0.28
C HIS A 164 38.81 5.07 0.58
N LEU A 165 38.66 4.19 1.57
CA LEU A 165 37.35 3.67 1.97
C LEU A 165 36.55 4.71 2.76
N GLN A 166 37.17 5.44 3.69
CA GLN A 166 36.51 6.58 4.34
C GLN A 166 35.86 7.49 3.27
N HIS A 167 36.58 7.76 2.19
CA HIS A 167 36.10 8.61 1.11
C HIS A 167 35.02 7.96 0.24
N LEU A 168 35.19 6.71 -0.21
CA LEU A 168 34.14 6.00 -0.97
C LEU A 168 32.85 5.81 -0.17
N LEU A 169 32.92 5.87 1.15
CA LEU A 169 31.78 5.68 2.06
C LEU A 169 31.20 7.01 2.58
N SER A 170 31.79 8.16 2.21
CA SER A 170 31.47 9.49 2.78
C SER A 170 31.47 9.51 4.33
N ALA A 171 32.27 8.63 4.95
CA ALA A 171 32.17 8.29 6.35
C ALA A 171 32.89 9.32 7.24
N LYS A 172 32.12 10.12 7.99
CA LYS A 172 32.66 11.03 9.01
C LYS A 172 33.15 10.24 10.23
N PRO A 173 34.12 10.76 11.01
CA PRO A 173 34.52 10.14 12.28
C PRO A 173 33.30 9.98 13.20
N GLY A 174 33.08 8.74 13.66
CA GLY A 174 31.93 8.38 14.51
C GLY A 174 30.69 7.86 13.76
N THR A 175 30.60 7.99 12.43
CA THR A 175 29.46 7.47 11.66
C THR A 175 29.60 5.96 11.39
N PRO A 176 28.64 5.10 11.81
CA PRO A 176 28.76 3.66 11.63
C PRO A 176 28.35 3.24 10.20
N VAL A 177 29.31 2.76 9.40
CA VAL A 177 29.04 2.14 8.08
C VAL A 177 28.45 0.73 8.21
N ILE A 178 29.07 -0.14 9.02
CA ILE A 178 28.56 -1.50 9.21
C ILE A 178 27.37 -1.48 10.17
N ARG A 179 26.18 -1.79 9.64
CA ARG A 179 24.90 -1.89 10.37
C ARG A 179 24.89 -3.08 11.32
N ALA A 180 25.22 -4.26 10.80
CA ALA A 180 25.28 -5.50 11.56
C ALA A 180 26.27 -6.49 10.95
N VAL A 181 26.73 -7.44 11.76
CA VAL A 181 27.40 -8.66 11.29
C VAL A 181 26.65 -9.85 11.85
N VAL A 182 26.32 -10.81 10.99
CA VAL A 182 25.60 -12.04 11.33
C VAL A 182 26.47 -13.24 10.96
N LEU A 183 26.67 -14.14 11.90
CA LEU A 183 27.23 -15.47 11.65
C LEU A 183 26.05 -16.44 11.47
N HIS A 184 26.11 -17.29 10.46
CA HIS A 184 25.07 -18.27 10.16
C HIS A 184 25.50 -19.71 10.54
N PRO A 185 24.56 -20.66 10.70
CA PRO A 185 24.87 -22.06 11.00
C PRO A 185 25.58 -22.84 9.88
N ASP A 186 25.80 -22.24 8.70
CA ASP A 186 26.58 -22.76 7.59
C ASP A 186 28.01 -22.16 7.55
N ASP A 187 28.46 -21.63 8.70
CA ASP A 187 29.69 -20.86 8.91
C ASP A 187 29.85 -19.60 8.03
N SER A 188 28.81 -19.20 7.27
CA SER A 188 28.84 -17.97 6.46
C SER A 188 28.69 -16.71 7.32
N VAL A 189 29.30 -15.62 6.84
CA VAL A 189 29.21 -14.29 7.47
C VAL A 189 28.44 -13.35 6.56
N ARG A 190 27.40 -12.70 7.08
CA ARG A 190 26.81 -11.53 6.43
C ARG A 190 27.27 -10.25 7.10
N VAL A 191 27.72 -9.31 6.28
CA VAL A 191 28.00 -7.94 6.66
C VAL A 191 26.91 -7.07 6.06
N LEU A 192 26.11 -6.44 6.92
CA LEU A 192 25.01 -5.58 6.52
C LEU A 192 25.45 -4.11 6.61
N VAL A 193 25.07 -3.32 5.63
CA VAL A 193 25.27 -1.86 5.58
C VAL A 193 23.92 -1.12 5.64
N TYR A 194 23.93 0.21 5.58
CA TYR A 194 22.71 1.02 5.58
C TYR A 194 22.15 1.31 4.18
N ASP A 195 23.01 1.34 3.15
CA ASP A 195 22.59 1.66 1.77
C ASP A 195 23.42 0.93 0.70
N GLN A 196 22.95 1.00 -0.55
CA GLN A 196 23.56 0.27 -1.67
C GLN A 196 24.89 0.89 -2.15
N HIS A 197 25.17 2.16 -1.86
CA HIS A 197 26.44 2.82 -2.17
C HIS A 197 27.54 2.31 -1.22
N GLN A 198 27.25 2.23 0.08
CA GLN A 198 28.12 1.61 1.09
C GLN A 198 28.48 0.17 0.71
N ARG A 199 27.48 -0.60 0.23
CA ARG A 199 27.70 -1.97 -0.25
C ARG A 199 28.65 -2.02 -1.43
N ARG A 200 28.44 -1.19 -2.46
CA ARG A 200 29.30 -1.13 -3.65
C ARG A 200 30.74 -0.74 -3.28
N ALA A 201 30.92 0.28 -2.45
CA ALA A 201 32.24 0.73 -1.98
C ALA A 201 33.01 -0.39 -1.24
N LEU A 202 32.37 -1.09 -0.30
CA LEU A 202 32.98 -2.23 0.39
C LEU A 202 33.20 -3.43 -0.54
N MET A 203 32.35 -3.66 -1.54
CA MET A 203 32.55 -4.72 -2.53
C MET A 203 33.74 -4.44 -3.49
N CYS A 204 34.15 -3.18 -3.66
CA CYS A 204 35.31 -2.81 -4.48
C CYS A 204 36.67 -3.11 -3.79
N ASP A 205 36.86 -2.75 -2.51
CA ASP A 205 38.10 -3.04 -1.76
C ASP A 205 38.13 -4.46 -1.14
N SER A 206 37.19 -5.30 -1.57
CA SER A 206 36.81 -6.53 -0.88
C SER A 206 37.87 -7.64 -0.91
N SER A 207 38.76 -7.60 -1.89
CA SER A 207 39.92 -8.48 -2.01
C SER A 207 41.03 -8.21 -0.98
N TYR A 208 40.96 -7.07 -0.26
CA TYR A 208 41.87 -6.67 0.81
C TYR A 208 41.24 -6.78 2.19
N TRP A 209 40.08 -6.13 2.44
CA TRP A 209 39.51 -6.09 3.79
C TRP A 209 39.07 -7.44 4.32
N VAL A 210 38.55 -8.33 3.44
CA VAL A 210 38.17 -9.70 3.85
C VAL A 210 39.41 -10.47 4.30
N LYS A 211 40.55 -10.36 3.60
CA LYS A 211 41.79 -11.06 3.99
C LYS A 211 42.35 -10.57 5.32
N GLN A 212 42.21 -9.28 5.64
CA GLN A 212 42.71 -8.72 6.91
C GLN A 212 41.76 -8.97 8.09
N CYS A 213 40.44 -8.82 7.89
CA CYS A 213 39.46 -8.94 8.98
C CYS A 213 39.00 -10.39 9.21
N LEU A 214 38.88 -11.17 8.13
CA LEU A 214 38.31 -12.52 8.09
C LEU A 214 39.17 -13.47 7.22
N PRO A 215 40.45 -13.69 7.59
CA PRO A 215 41.33 -14.60 6.85
C PRO A 215 40.72 -16.01 6.77
N GLY A 216 40.76 -16.61 5.58
CA GLY A 216 40.12 -17.90 5.29
C GLY A 216 38.70 -17.81 4.73
N TYR A 217 38.16 -16.60 4.54
CA TYR A 217 36.87 -16.36 3.87
C TYR A 217 37.02 -15.73 2.48
N SER A 218 36.02 -15.96 1.63
CA SER A 218 35.85 -15.35 0.30
C SER A 218 34.42 -14.84 0.12
N ILE A 219 34.24 -13.91 -0.83
CA ILE A 219 32.94 -13.27 -1.09
C ILE A 219 32.12 -14.11 -2.05
N SER A 220 30.84 -14.25 -1.72
CA SER A 220 29.84 -14.74 -2.67
C SER A 220 29.52 -13.63 -3.68
N TYR A 221 30.17 -13.66 -4.85
CA TYR A 221 29.76 -12.83 -6.00
C TYR A 221 28.49 -13.41 -6.64
N GLY A 222 27.40 -13.43 -5.86
CA GLY A 222 26.13 -14.06 -6.20
C GLY A 222 24.94 -13.19 -5.77
N PRO A 223 23.95 -12.98 -6.66
CA PRO A 223 22.61 -12.54 -6.25
C PRO A 223 21.87 -13.65 -5.48
N PRO A 224 20.68 -13.40 -4.91
CA PRO A 224 19.89 -14.42 -4.21
C PRO A 224 19.53 -15.60 -5.12
N ALA A 225 19.20 -16.75 -4.50
CA ALA A 225 19.01 -18.06 -5.14
C ALA A 225 17.78 -18.18 -6.08
N HIS A 226 17.23 -17.07 -6.57
CA HIS A 226 16.10 -17.00 -7.50
C HIS A 226 16.48 -16.09 -8.67
N GLY A 227 16.86 -16.68 -9.81
CA GLY A 227 17.07 -15.93 -11.04
C GLY A 227 15.74 -15.40 -11.59
N HIS A 228 15.69 -14.11 -11.90
CA HIS A 228 14.51 -13.47 -12.49
C HIS A 228 14.27 -14.03 -13.90
N THR A 229 13.00 -14.26 -14.26
CA THR A 229 12.65 -15.11 -15.39
C THR A 229 11.98 -14.30 -16.50
N ILE A 230 12.57 -14.38 -17.70
CA ILE A 230 11.99 -13.86 -18.94
C ILE A 230 11.70 -15.01 -19.90
N VAL A 231 10.76 -14.80 -20.80
CA VAL A 231 10.46 -15.71 -21.92
C VAL A 231 10.64 -14.98 -23.24
N VAL A 232 11.37 -15.60 -24.15
CA VAL A 232 11.64 -15.13 -25.51
C VAL A 232 10.86 -16.01 -26.49
N HIS A 233 9.93 -15.42 -27.24
CA HIS A 233 9.07 -16.13 -28.18
C HIS A 233 9.62 -16.03 -29.61
N GLY A 234 9.55 -17.14 -30.36
CA GLY A 234 10.00 -17.19 -31.75
C GLY A 234 11.45 -17.66 -31.92
N VAL A 235 12.07 -18.26 -30.90
CA VAL A 235 13.43 -18.81 -31.01
C VAL A 235 13.41 -20.11 -31.84
N PRO A 236 14.30 -20.30 -32.84
CA PRO A 236 14.40 -21.54 -33.62
C PRO A 236 14.61 -22.79 -32.76
N THR A 237 13.88 -23.88 -33.04
CA THR A 237 13.99 -25.15 -32.27
C THR A 237 15.32 -25.87 -32.44
N THR A 238 16.11 -25.48 -33.43
CA THR A 238 17.51 -25.88 -33.63
C THR A 238 18.44 -25.38 -32.51
N PHE A 239 18.05 -24.32 -31.78
CA PHE A 239 18.80 -23.78 -30.65
C PHE A 239 18.94 -24.81 -29.52
N LYS A 240 20.14 -24.89 -28.93
CA LYS A 240 20.49 -25.86 -27.88
C LYS A 240 20.67 -25.13 -26.54
N PRO A 241 19.61 -24.83 -25.77
CA PRO A 241 19.71 -23.99 -24.57
C PRO A 241 20.54 -24.57 -23.41
N ARG A 242 20.90 -25.86 -23.49
CA ARG A 242 21.83 -26.53 -22.56
C ARG A 242 23.29 -26.59 -23.06
N SER A 243 23.57 -26.02 -24.24
CA SER A 243 24.93 -25.87 -24.77
C SER A 243 25.53 -24.58 -24.24
N GLU A 244 26.63 -24.65 -23.50
CA GLU A 244 27.30 -23.44 -22.99
C GLU A 244 27.79 -22.53 -24.13
N VAL A 245 28.16 -23.10 -25.28
CA VAL A 245 28.48 -22.34 -26.50
C VAL A 245 27.28 -21.50 -26.93
N SER A 246 26.12 -22.12 -27.09
CA SER A 246 24.90 -21.44 -27.53
C SER A 246 24.35 -20.44 -26.50
N LYS A 247 24.66 -20.60 -25.21
CA LYS A 247 24.41 -19.55 -24.21
C LYS A 247 25.40 -18.39 -24.32
N ALA A 248 26.68 -18.67 -24.60
CA ALA A 248 27.71 -17.64 -24.76
C ALA A 248 27.47 -16.78 -26.00
N ASP A 249 27.07 -17.39 -27.12
CA ASP A 249 26.67 -16.65 -28.34
C ASP A 249 25.46 -15.74 -28.07
N LEU A 250 24.41 -16.29 -27.44
CA LEU A 250 23.23 -15.52 -27.02
C LEU A 250 23.59 -14.37 -26.05
N ALA A 251 24.50 -14.61 -25.10
CA ALA A 251 24.96 -13.58 -24.18
C ALA A 251 25.83 -12.50 -24.87
N LYS A 252 26.55 -12.88 -25.93
CA LYS A 252 27.38 -11.98 -26.74
C LYS A 252 26.54 -11.04 -27.60
N GLU A 253 25.47 -11.53 -28.25
CA GLU A 253 24.50 -10.67 -28.96
C GLU A 253 23.83 -9.67 -28.00
N ASN A 254 23.42 -10.15 -26.82
CA ASN A 254 22.73 -9.35 -25.81
C ASN A 254 23.68 -8.58 -24.87
N SER A 255 24.99 -8.54 -25.16
CA SER A 255 26.03 -7.93 -24.32
C SER A 255 25.79 -6.46 -23.99
N HIS A 256 25.13 -5.73 -24.90
CA HIS A 256 24.75 -4.33 -24.73
C HIS A 256 23.77 -4.09 -23.56
N VAL A 257 22.90 -5.06 -23.25
CA VAL A 257 22.04 -5.09 -22.05
C VAL A 257 22.70 -5.85 -20.92
N LEU A 258 23.27 -7.04 -21.20
CA LEU A 258 23.82 -7.93 -20.18
C LEU A 258 25.03 -7.36 -19.44
N ARG A 259 25.88 -6.55 -20.10
CA ARG A 259 27.05 -5.88 -19.48
C ARG A 259 27.86 -6.82 -18.57
N ASP A 260 28.33 -7.91 -19.18
CA ASP A 260 29.09 -9.00 -18.55
C ASP A 260 28.36 -9.79 -17.45
N GLN A 261 27.06 -9.58 -17.24
CA GLN A 261 26.25 -10.40 -16.33
C GLN A 261 25.88 -11.75 -16.97
N PRO A 262 25.94 -12.87 -16.22
CA PRO A 262 25.69 -14.20 -16.76
C PRO A 262 24.19 -14.49 -16.96
N ILE A 263 23.87 -15.22 -18.03
CA ILE A 263 22.61 -15.99 -18.12
C ILE A 263 22.73 -17.18 -17.15
N LEU A 264 21.95 -17.19 -16.08
CA LEU A 264 22.05 -18.19 -15.01
C LEU A 264 21.58 -19.58 -15.45
N ASN A 265 20.53 -19.63 -16.27
CA ASN A 265 19.97 -20.87 -16.81
C ASN A 265 19.10 -20.55 -18.04
N CYS A 266 18.94 -21.52 -18.94
CA CYS A 266 18.22 -21.37 -20.21
C CYS A 266 17.53 -22.69 -20.59
N HIS A 267 16.23 -22.69 -20.91
CA HIS A 267 15.50 -23.90 -21.28
C HIS A 267 14.19 -23.65 -22.06
N TRP A 268 13.63 -24.67 -22.71
CA TRP A 268 12.38 -24.56 -23.48
C TRP A 268 11.13 -24.59 -22.58
N LEU A 269 10.13 -23.75 -22.87
CA LEU A 269 8.89 -23.51 -22.10
C LEU A 269 7.89 -24.69 -22.03
N THR A 270 8.27 -25.94 -22.33
CA THR A 270 7.29 -27.05 -22.48
C THR A 270 7.65 -28.37 -21.82
N HIS A 271 6.64 -28.97 -21.19
CA HIS A 271 6.66 -30.21 -20.41
C HIS A 271 7.02 -31.47 -21.23
N LYS A 272 7.35 -32.57 -20.54
CA LYS A 272 7.88 -33.81 -21.17
C LYS A 272 7.08 -34.33 -22.38
N ARG A 273 5.73 -34.30 -22.32
CA ARG A 273 4.85 -34.80 -23.39
C ARG A 273 4.93 -34.01 -24.71
N ALA A 274 5.59 -32.85 -24.71
CA ALA A 274 5.84 -32.03 -25.91
C ALA A 274 7.23 -32.27 -26.53
N ALA A 275 7.93 -33.36 -26.21
CA ALA A 275 9.17 -33.74 -26.89
C ALA A 275 8.89 -34.15 -28.35
N GLU A 276 7.90 -35.01 -28.57
CA GLU A 276 7.48 -35.50 -29.89
C GLU A 276 6.87 -34.39 -30.76
N LEU A 277 6.12 -33.46 -30.15
CA LEU A 277 5.55 -32.29 -30.84
C LEU A 277 6.58 -31.19 -31.20
N ARG A 278 7.86 -31.34 -30.83
CA ARG A 278 8.91 -30.37 -31.16
C ARG A 278 9.60 -30.65 -32.49
N THR A 279 9.64 -31.90 -32.96
CA THR A 279 10.23 -32.25 -34.27
C THR A 279 9.46 -31.66 -35.45
N ALA A 280 8.16 -31.37 -35.25
CA ALA A 280 7.29 -30.73 -36.24
C ALA A 280 7.25 -29.18 -36.16
N LYS A 281 7.99 -28.55 -35.24
CA LYS A 281 7.98 -27.08 -35.07
C LYS A 281 9.34 -26.47 -35.39
N THR A 282 9.37 -25.44 -36.22
CA THR A 282 10.59 -24.68 -36.56
C THR A 282 11.00 -23.68 -35.48
N HIS A 283 10.05 -23.16 -34.70
CA HIS A 283 10.27 -22.16 -33.66
C HIS A 283 9.50 -22.49 -32.37
N SER A 284 9.95 -21.98 -31.23
CA SER A 284 9.33 -22.20 -29.92
C SER A 284 9.54 -21.00 -28.98
N SER A 285 9.31 -21.19 -27.67
CA SER A 285 9.46 -20.16 -26.64
C SER A 285 10.47 -20.60 -25.58
N LEU A 286 11.44 -19.72 -25.32
CA LEU A 286 12.64 -19.99 -24.55
C LEU A 286 12.62 -19.23 -23.22
N VAL A 287 12.78 -19.95 -22.11
CA VAL A 287 12.89 -19.41 -20.75
C VAL A 287 14.34 -19.10 -20.45
N ILE A 288 14.62 -17.86 -20.04
CA ILE A 288 15.96 -17.39 -19.65
C ILE A 288 15.88 -16.86 -18.21
N HIS A 289 16.86 -17.24 -17.38
CA HIS A 289 16.99 -16.75 -16.01
C HIS A 289 18.21 -15.83 -15.87
N VAL A 290 18.04 -14.68 -15.23
CA VAL A 290 19.06 -13.62 -15.11
C VAL A 290 19.21 -13.12 -13.66
N PRO A 291 20.38 -12.56 -13.29
CA PRO A 291 20.73 -12.28 -11.89
C PRO A 291 19.91 -11.23 -11.14
N THR A 292 19.18 -10.33 -11.81
CA THR A 292 18.43 -9.25 -11.14
C THR A 292 17.11 -8.90 -11.83
N ALA A 293 16.15 -8.36 -11.07
CA ALA A 293 14.89 -7.85 -11.60
C ALA A 293 15.10 -6.76 -12.66
N SER A 294 16.00 -5.81 -12.38
CA SER A 294 16.31 -4.72 -13.31
C SER A 294 16.90 -5.23 -14.62
N LEU A 295 17.73 -6.29 -14.60
CA LEU A 295 18.24 -6.89 -15.83
C LEU A 295 17.16 -7.65 -16.61
N ALA A 296 16.23 -8.32 -15.93
CA ALA A 296 15.07 -8.93 -16.56
C ALA A 296 14.15 -7.88 -17.23
N GLN A 297 13.89 -6.76 -16.55
CA GLN A 297 13.13 -5.63 -17.09
C GLN A 297 13.84 -5.00 -18.31
N GLN A 298 15.17 -4.80 -18.24
CA GLN A 298 15.94 -4.27 -19.37
C GLN A 298 15.91 -5.20 -20.59
N LEU A 299 16.05 -6.52 -20.40
CA LEU A 299 15.95 -7.50 -21.50
C LEU A 299 14.54 -7.60 -22.12
N VAL A 300 13.50 -7.28 -21.35
CA VAL A 300 12.12 -7.17 -21.87
C VAL A 300 11.94 -5.87 -22.66
N ALA A 301 12.39 -4.73 -22.11
CA ALA A 301 12.26 -3.42 -22.74
C ALA A 301 13.09 -3.30 -24.03
N SER A 302 14.35 -3.74 -24.03
CA SER A 302 15.23 -3.76 -25.21
C SER A 302 14.94 -4.92 -26.16
N ARG A 303 14.21 -5.94 -25.70
CA ARG A 303 14.04 -7.27 -26.31
C ARG A 303 15.34 -8.07 -26.39
N VAL A 304 15.22 -9.39 -26.42
CA VAL A 304 16.36 -10.29 -26.64
C VAL A 304 16.67 -10.38 -28.13
N ALA A 305 17.91 -10.04 -28.50
CA ALA A 305 18.48 -10.29 -29.81
C ALA A 305 18.83 -11.79 -29.98
N PHE A 306 18.57 -12.35 -31.16
CA PHE A 306 18.87 -13.73 -31.50
C PHE A 306 19.11 -13.86 -33.01
N ASP A 307 20.28 -14.34 -33.44
CA ASP A 307 20.70 -14.36 -34.86
C ASP A 307 20.49 -12.97 -35.54
N GLY A 308 20.68 -11.88 -34.78
CA GLY A 308 20.48 -10.50 -35.23
C GLY A 308 19.03 -10.00 -35.26
N VAL A 309 18.03 -10.77 -34.81
CA VAL A 309 16.61 -10.40 -34.78
C VAL A 309 16.14 -10.12 -33.33
N LEU A 310 15.41 -9.03 -33.11
CA LEU A 310 14.82 -8.70 -31.79
C LEU A 310 13.49 -9.45 -31.56
N LEU A 311 13.52 -10.48 -30.72
CA LEU A 311 12.40 -11.38 -30.47
C LEU A 311 11.46 -10.86 -29.36
N ARG A 312 10.15 -11.16 -29.46
CA ARG A 312 9.15 -10.80 -28.45
C ARG A 312 9.55 -11.41 -27.11
N THR A 313 9.81 -10.55 -26.12
CA THR A 313 10.33 -10.93 -24.81
C THR A 313 9.36 -10.47 -23.72
N GLU A 314 9.02 -11.36 -22.78
CA GLU A 314 8.03 -11.12 -21.72
C GLU A 314 8.62 -11.44 -20.34
N HIS A 315 8.27 -10.65 -19.32
CA HIS A 315 8.62 -10.95 -17.93
C HIS A 315 7.55 -11.90 -17.36
N ILE A 316 7.96 -13.03 -16.76
CA ILE A 316 7.01 -13.92 -16.09
C ILE A 316 7.31 -14.01 -14.60
N VAL A 317 6.40 -13.44 -13.81
CA VAL A 317 6.31 -13.67 -12.36
C VAL A 317 5.73 -15.07 -12.13
N LEU A 318 6.57 -16.09 -12.28
CA LEU A 318 6.15 -17.49 -12.08
C LEU A 318 5.80 -17.75 -10.60
N ARG A 319 4.67 -18.44 -10.40
CA ARG A 319 4.26 -19.03 -9.11
C ARG A 319 5.45 -19.77 -8.48
N ALA A 320 5.63 -19.60 -7.16
CA ALA A 320 6.80 -20.04 -6.41
C ALA A 320 7.26 -21.46 -6.74
N SER A 321 8.51 -21.62 -7.18
CA SER A 321 9.04 -22.87 -7.74
C SER A 321 8.83 -24.07 -6.79
N LYS A 322 8.06 -25.07 -7.23
CA LYS A 322 7.86 -26.32 -6.50
C LYS A 322 9.10 -27.21 -6.66
N CYS A 323 9.85 -27.39 -5.59
CA CYS A 323 11.05 -28.21 -5.54
C CYS A 323 10.72 -29.67 -5.88
N TYR A 324 11.26 -30.20 -6.97
CA TYR A 324 11.02 -31.59 -7.40
C TYR A 324 11.80 -32.66 -6.61
N ASN A 325 12.44 -32.28 -5.49
CA ASN A 325 12.99 -33.21 -4.49
C ASN A 325 12.04 -33.37 -3.29
N CYS A 326 11.54 -32.27 -2.71
CA CYS A 326 10.73 -32.29 -1.46
C CYS A 326 9.29 -31.77 -1.64
N PHE A 327 8.89 -31.45 -2.88
CA PHE A 327 7.57 -30.97 -3.31
C PHE A 327 7.00 -29.73 -2.58
N ARG A 328 7.82 -29.00 -1.81
CA ARG A 328 7.52 -27.67 -1.27
C ARG A 328 7.92 -26.55 -2.24
N THR A 329 7.27 -25.40 -2.12
CA THR A 329 7.54 -24.18 -2.90
C THR A 329 8.81 -23.45 -2.44
N GLY A 330 9.19 -22.39 -3.16
CA GLY A 330 10.21 -21.41 -2.73
C GLY A 330 11.67 -21.80 -2.93
N HIS A 331 11.98 -22.91 -3.62
CA HIS A 331 13.37 -23.28 -3.97
C HIS A 331 13.42 -24.32 -5.10
N ILE A 332 14.57 -24.46 -5.75
CA ILE A 332 14.83 -25.50 -6.75
C ILE A 332 15.62 -26.67 -6.15
N ALA A 333 15.45 -27.88 -6.72
CA ALA A 333 16.03 -29.10 -6.16
C ALA A 333 17.56 -29.11 -6.08
N ALA A 334 18.25 -28.36 -6.95
CA ALA A 334 19.71 -28.20 -6.92
C ALA A 334 20.25 -27.63 -5.60
N TYR A 335 19.40 -26.94 -4.83
CA TYR A 335 19.72 -26.34 -3.53
C TYR A 335 18.78 -26.87 -2.41
N CYS A 336 18.29 -28.11 -2.55
CA CYS A 336 17.34 -28.71 -1.62
C CYS A 336 18.00 -29.68 -0.65
N HIS A 337 18.31 -29.22 0.56
CA HIS A 337 18.86 -30.04 1.65
C HIS A 337 17.80 -30.82 2.46
N ARG A 338 16.52 -30.78 2.04
CA ARG A 338 15.44 -31.55 2.70
C ARG A 338 15.43 -33.02 2.22
N PRO A 339 14.95 -33.96 3.04
CA PRO A 339 14.67 -35.33 2.59
C PRO A 339 13.78 -35.36 1.36
N ALA A 340 13.96 -36.37 0.51
CA ALA A 340 13.13 -36.56 -0.67
C ALA A 340 11.68 -36.91 -0.28
N THR A 341 10.73 -36.38 -1.04
CA THR A 341 9.29 -36.60 -0.85
C THR A 341 8.70 -37.06 -2.17
N CYS A 342 7.81 -38.05 -2.14
CA CYS A 342 7.24 -38.60 -3.36
C CYS A 342 6.15 -37.70 -3.93
N GLY A 343 6.33 -37.24 -5.16
CA GLY A 343 5.32 -36.46 -5.88
C GLY A 343 4.02 -37.20 -6.20
N ASN A 344 3.97 -38.53 -6.00
CA ASN A 344 2.82 -39.37 -6.31
C ASN A 344 2.08 -39.91 -5.06
N CYS A 345 2.71 -39.94 -3.89
CA CYS A 345 2.12 -40.53 -2.67
C CYS A 345 2.57 -39.86 -1.35
N ALA A 346 3.29 -38.73 -1.42
CA ALA A 346 3.86 -37.99 -0.29
C ALA A 346 4.86 -38.76 0.63
N GLY A 347 5.13 -40.05 0.38
CA GLY A 347 6.08 -40.85 1.15
C GLY A 347 7.53 -40.31 1.15
N PRO A 348 8.36 -40.66 2.15
CA PRO A 348 9.71 -40.10 2.36
C PRO A 348 10.78 -40.72 1.43
N HIS A 349 10.50 -40.75 0.13
CA HIS A 349 11.40 -41.27 -0.89
C HIS A 349 11.30 -40.45 -2.19
N PRO A 350 12.29 -40.49 -3.08
CA PRO A 350 12.18 -39.88 -4.41
C PRO A 350 11.01 -40.47 -5.20
N THR A 351 10.31 -39.66 -6.00
CA THR A 351 9.19 -40.12 -6.86
C THR A 351 9.58 -41.28 -7.79
N ARG A 352 10.84 -41.31 -8.25
CA ARG A 352 11.41 -42.41 -9.07
C ARG A 352 11.55 -43.77 -8.36
N ALA A 353 11.31 -43.81 -7.04
CA ALA A 353 11.37 -45.00 -6.21
C ALA A 353 9.98 -45.34 -5.62
N CYS A 354 8.90 -44.81 -6.20
CA CYS A 354 7.54 -45.08 -5.75
C CYS A 354 7.12 -46.52 -6.09
N SER A 355 6.74 -47.28 -5.06
CA SER A 355 6.22 -48.66 -5.20
C SER A 355 4.69 -48.73 -5.24
N CYS A 356 3.99 -47.60 -5.18
CA CYS A 356 2.53 -47.57 -5.22
C CYS A 356 2.02 -48.01 -6.61
N PRO A 357 0.95 -48.84 -6.69
CA PRO A 357 0.34 -49.21 -7.96
C PRO A 357 -0.26 -47.96 -8.62
N HIS A 358 0.18 -47.65 -9.84
CA HIS A 358 -0.18 -46.40 -10.53
C HIS A 358 -1.15 -46.56 -11.71
N GLU A 359 -1.64 -47.78 -11.97
CA GLU A 359 -2.48 -48.09 -13.14
C GLU A 359 -3.70 -48.95 -12.80
N SER A 360 -4.75 -48.34 -12.22
CA SER A 360 -6.16 -48.57 -12.60
C SER A 360 -7.14 -47.77 -11.73
N THR A 361 -8.14 -47.16 -12.38
CA THR A 361 -9.28 -46.42 -11.79
C THR A 361 -8.94 -45.13 -11.02
N PRO A 362 -9.50 -43.96 -11.42
CA PRO A 362 -9.69 -42.84 -10.50
C PRO A 362 -10.64 -43.27 -9.35
N CYS A 363 -10.50 -42.66 -8.17
CA CYS A 363 -11.45 -42.88 -7.06
C CYS A 363 -12.87 -42.52 -7.53
N LYS A 364 -13.84 -43.43 -7.35
CA LYS A 364 -15.20 -43.25 -7.87
C LYS A 364 -16.05 -42.26 -7.07
N ASP A 365 -15.74 -42.10 -5.78
CA ASP A 365 -16.46 -41.22 -4.88
C ASP A 365 -15.60 -40.01 -4.51
N ILE A 366 -16.14 -38.82 -4.73
CA ILE A 366 -15.41 -37.54 -4.67
C ILE A 366 -15.22 -37.01 -3.23
N HIS A 367 -15.80 -37.69 -2.24
CA HIS A 367 -15.88 -37.21 -0.86
C HIS A 367 -14.80 -37.74 0.09
N GLU A 368 -14.05 -38.80 -0.26
CA GLU A 368 -13.14 -39.50 0.67
C GLU A 368 -11.65 -39.51 0.25
N CYS A 369 -11.26 -38.82 -0.82
CA CYS A 369 -9.85 -38.80 -1.27
C CYS A 369 -9.28 -37.37 -1.33
N PRO A 370 -8.23 -37.02 -0.54
CA PRO A 370 -7.75 -35.64 -0.38
C PRO A 370 -6.93 -35.09 -1.56
N HIS A 371 -7.00 -35.74 -2.73
CA HIS A 371 -6.34 -35.28 -3.95
C HIS A 371 -7.20 -34.24 -4.67
N VAL A 372 -7.23 -33.01 -4.12
CA VAL A 372 -7.98 -31.89 -4.69
C VAL A 372 -7.56 -31.65 -6.14
N ALA A 373 -8.48 -31.92 -7.07
CA ALA A 373 -8.35 -31.54 -8.47
C ALA A 373 -8.59 -30.04 -8.62
N VAL A 374 -7.59 -29.22 -8.25
CA VAL A 374 -7.66 -27.75 -8.35
C VAL A 374 -7.67 -27.34 -9.83
N ASN A 375 -8.87 -27.20 -10.38
CA ASN A 375 -9.15 -26.59 -11.67
C ASN A 375 -10.34 -25.63 -11.52
N SER A 376 -10.13 -24.61 -10.69
CA SER A 376 -10.97 -23.40 -10.53
C SER A 376 -10.04 -22.19 -10.42
N ALA A 377 -10.57 -20.99 -10.63
CA ALA A 377 -9.77 -19.76 -10.56
C ALA A 377 -9.20 -19.53 -9.15
N THR A 378 -7.95 -19.08 -9.06
CA THR A 378 -7.31 -18.72 -7.79
C THR A 378 -7.36 -17.22 -7.60
N ALA A 379 -8.07 -16.74 -6.58
CA ALA A 379 -7.85 -15.39 -6.07
C ALA A 379 -6.44 -15.27 -5.47
N ALA A 380 -5.87 -14.07 -5.49
CA ALA A 380 -4.67 -13.72 -4.76
C ALA A 380 -5.00 -12.56 -3.81
N ILE A 381 -4.98 -12.86 -2.51
CA ILE A 381 -5.24 -11.90 -1.44
C ILE A 381 -3.97 -11.09 -1.19
N ALA A 382 -4.08 -9.76 -1.19
CA ALA A 382 -3.00 -8.85 -0.86
C ALA A 382 -2.95 -8.58 0.65
N LEU A 383 -1.73 -8.50 1.20
CA LEU A 383 -1.50 -8.22 2.62
C LEU A 383 -0.35 -7.24 2.82
N ILE A 384 -0.43 -6.49 3.92
CA ILE A 384 0.66 -5.75 4.54
C ILE A 384 0.78 -6.19 6.01
N ARG A 385 1.98 -6.11 6.57
CA ARG A 385 2.25 -6.49 7.96
C ARG A 385 3.28 -5.56 8.58
N ILE A 386 2.95 -5.00 9.74
CA ILE A 386 3.94 -4.45 10.67
C ILE A 386 4.33 -5.57 11.64
N PRO A 387 5.58 -6.07 11.63
CA PRO A 387 5.95 -7.23 12.41
C PRO A 387 6.22 -6.89 13.88
N SER A 388 5.76 -7.74 14.79
CA SER A 388 6.13 -7.69 16.21
C SER A 388 7.65 -7.83 16.39
N PRO A 389 8.32 -7.00 17.22
CA PRO A 389 9.72 -7.17 17.56
C PRO A 389 10.03 -8.47 18.32
N TYR A 390 9.03 -9.09 18.99
CA TYR A 390 9.20 -10.37 19.67
C TYR A 390 9.28 -11.54 18.69
N GLY A 391 8.37 -11.58 17.71
CA GLY A 391 8.36 -12.52 16.59
C GLY A 391 8.24 -14.02 16.93
N LEU A 392 8.12 -14.83 15.86
CA LEU A 392 7.79 -16.27 15.91
C LEU A 392 8.75 -17.17 16.73
N ASN A 393 9.96 -16.70 17.06
CA ASN A 393 11.00 -17.51 17.71
C ASN A 393 11.56 -16.86 19.01
N GLY A 394 10.98 -15.74 19.49
CA GLY A 394 11.69 -14.84 20.41
C GLY A 394 11.29 -14.84 21.88
N SER A 395 9.99 -14.90 22.22
CA SER A 395 9.54 -14.84 23.62
C SER A 395 8.07 -15.26 23.79
N ASP A 396 7.70 -15.60 25.03
CA ASP A 396 6.32 -15.93 25.45
C ASP A 396 5.32 -14.76 25.32
N ALA A 397 5.81 -13.53 25.06
CA ALA A 397 4.98 -12.35 24.88
C ALA A 397 4.31 -12.27 23.50
N TYR A 398 4.87 -12.91 22.47
CA TYR A 398 4.37 -12.80 21.09
C TYR A 398 2.97 -13.43 20.93
N ARG A 399 1.97 -12.60 20.65
CA ARG A 399 0.56 -13.00 20.57
C ARG A 399 0.12 -13.49 19.19
N GLY A 400 0.86 -13.26 18.12
CA GLY A 400 0.49 -13.71 16.76
C GLY A 400 -0.01 -12.58 15.85
N PRO A 401 -0.66 -12.91 14.71
CA PRO A 401 -1.23 -11.91 13.83
C PRO A 401 -2.56 -11.37 14.39
N LEU A 402 -2.65 -10.05 14.54
CA LEU A 402 -3.89 -9.32 14.66
C LEU A 402 -4.31 -8.89 13.25
N LEU A 403 -5.35 -9.51 12.70
CA LEU A 403 -5.94 -9.07 11.44
C LEU A 403 -6.82 -7.85 11.71
N ILE A 404 -6.74 -6.83 10.85
CA ILE A 404 -7.65 -5.68 10.90
C ILE A 404 -8.47 -5.57 9.62
N ASN A 405 -9.68 -5.02 9.73
CA ASN A 405 -10.47 -4.63 8.57
C ASN A 405 -11.24 -3.31 8.85
N PRO A 406 -11.11 -2.29 7.98
CA PRO A 406 -11.75 -0.98 8.15
C PRO A 406 -13.26 -0.94 7.82
N GLY A 407 -13.83 -2.03 7.30
CA GLY A 407 -15.23 -2.04 6.89
C GLY A 407 -15.45 -1.65 5.42
N GLY A 408 -16.37 -0.72 5.20
CA GLY A 408 -16.96 -0.42 3.88
C GLY A 408 -18.30 -1.16 3.67
N PRO A 409 -18.37 -2.33 3.01
CA PRO A 409 -17.28 -3.10 2.41
C PRO A 409 -16.53 -2.35 1.29
N GLY A 410 -15.38 -2.89 0.88
CA GLY A 410 -14.57 -2.31 -0.21
C GLY A 410 -13.44 -1.38 0.24
N ALA A 411 -13.33 -1.04 1.53
CA ALA A 411 -12.19 -0.28 2.03
C ALA A 411 -10.92 -1.16 2.12
N SER A 412 -9.78 -0.62 1.67
CA SER A 412 -8.48 -1.32 1.65
C SER A 412 -7.88 -1.42 3.05
N GLY A 413 -7.82 -2.64 3.59
CA GLY A 413 -7.10 -2.91 4.84
C GLY A 413 -5.58 -2.76 4.70
N ILE A 414 -5.04 -2.69 3.48
CA ILE A 414 -3.66 -2.27 3.24
C ILE A 414 -3.48 -0.77 3.48
N GLU A 415 -4.35 0.10 2.94
CA GLU A 415 -4.25 1.54 3.17
C GLU A 415 -4.40 1.90 4.67
N THR A 416 -5.29 1.22 5.40
CA THR A 416 -5.46 1.41 6.86
C THR A 416 -4.19 1.11 7.67
N VAL A 417 -3.22 0.37 7.12
CA VAL A 417 -1.91 0.12 7.76
C VAL A 417 -0.81 1.05 7.23
N LEU A 418 -1.08 1.80 6.15
CA LEU A 418 -0.20 2.85 5.62
C LEU A 418 -0.51 4.24 6.22
N THR A 419 -1.71 4.44 6.79
CA THR A 419 -2.10 5.64 7.54
C THR A 419 -1.68 5.61 9.01
N GLU A 420 -1.87 6.74 9.71
CA GLU A 420 -1.61 6.90 11.15
C GLU A 420 -2.45 5.95 12.04
N THR A 421 -3.56 5.43 11.52
CA THR A 421 -4.41 4.40 12.14
C THR A 421 -3.59 3.16 12.58
N ALA A 422 -2.54 2.79 11.83
CA ALA A 422 -1.64 1.72 12.24
C ALA A 422 -0.86 2.02 13.52
N GLN A 423 -0.48 3.29 13.76
CA GLN A 423 0.24 3.70 14.96
C GLN A 423 -0.70 3.70 16.16
N GLN A 424 -1.89 4.30 16.01
CA GLN A 424 -2.95 4.29 17.02
C GLN A 424 -3.31 2.86 17.46
N LEU A 425 -3.45 1.93 16.51
CA LEU A 425 -3.72 0.52 16.80
C LEU A 425 -2.55 -0.16 17.52
N LEU A 426 -1.30 0.13 17.16
CA LEU A 426 -0.12 -0.43 17.84
C LEU A 426 0.08 0.12 19.26
N GLU A 427 -0.26 1.39 19.50
CA GLU A 427 -0.29 1.99 20.84
C GLU A 427 -1.40 1.37 21.71
N LEU A 428 -2.54 1.03 21.09
CA LEU A 428 -3.70 0.42 21.75
C LEU A 428 -3.49 -1.07 22.10
N VAL A 429 -2.93 -1.89 21.20
CA VAL A 429 -2.79 -3.35 21.41
C VAL A 429 -1.39 -3.80 21.83
N GLY A 430 -0.41 -2.89 21.78
CA GLY A 430 1.00 -3.14 22.06
C GLY A 430 1.75 -3.86 20.94
N ASP A 431 3.08 -3.87 21.03
CA ASP A 431 4.00 -4.49 20.07
C ASP A 431 4.05 -6.03 20.13
N VAL A 432 3.16 -6.65 20.90
CA VAL A 432 3.05 -8.10 21.07
C VAL A 432 2.38 -8.81 19.89
N TYR A 433 1.65 -8.08 19.04
CA TYR A 433 1.01 -8.58 17.82
C TYR A 433 1.80 -8.22 16.56
N ASP A 434 1.72 -9.07 15.53
CA ASP A 434 1.91 -8.59 14.16
C ASP A 434 0.62 -7.89 13.72
N LEU A 435 0.65 -6.58 13.43
CA LEU A 435 -0.50 -5.90 12.84
C LEU A 435 -0.58 -6.27 11.36
N VAL A 436 -1.68 -6.92 10.94
CA VAL A 436 -1.87 -7.44 9.58
C VAL A 436 -3.09 -6.80 8.93
N GLY A 437 -2.82 -5.89 7.99
CA GLY A 437 -3.82 -5.37 7.07
C GLY A 437 -3.94 -6.28 5.85
N PHE A 438 -5.15 -6.53 5.39
CA PHE A 438 -5.40 -7.28 4.16
C PHE A 438 -6.52 -6.64 3.36
N ASP A 439 -6.40 -6.69 2.04
CA ASP A 439 -7.51 -6.33 1.15
C ASP A 439 -8.35 -7.58 0.91
N PRO A 440 -9.66 -7.60 1.24
CA PRO A 440 -10.51 -8.74 0.91
C PRO A 440 -10.47 -9.10 -0.58
N ARG A 441 -10.91 -10.30 -0.93
CA ARG A 441 -11.11 -10.70 -2.35
C ARG A 441 -12.00 -9.67 -3.07
N GLY A 442 -11.61 -9.28 -4.28
CA GLY A 442 -12.28 -8.21 -5.02
C GLY A 442 -11.95 -6.77 -4.57
N VAL A 443 -11.20 -6.56 -3.48
CA VAL A 443 -10.90 -5.23 -2.93
C VAL A 443 -9.47 -4.81 -3.25
N GLY A 444 -9.25 -3.52 -3.57
CA GLY A 444 -7.95 -2.88 -3.56
C GLY A 444 -6.92 -3.63 -4.40
N ARG A 445 -5.89 -4.18 -3.75
CA ARG A 445 -4.77 -4.87 -4.40
C ARG A 445 -4.99 -6.37 -4.60
N SER A 446 -6.10 -6.93 -4.10
CA SER A 446 -6.45 -8.33 -4.26
C SER A 446 -7.02 -8.61 -5.66
N THR A 447 -6.67 -9.76 -6.24
CA THR A 447 -7.03 -10.08 -7.64
C THR A 447 -7.83 -11.39 -7.75
N PRO A 448 -8.83 -11.50 -8.66
CA PRO A 448 -9.37 -10.40 -9.48
C PRO A 448 -10.02 -9.31 -8.62
N GLN A 449 -9.90 -8.06 -9.07
CA GLN A 449 -10.61 -6.92 -8.46
C GLN A 449 -12.10 -7.00 -8.80
N ALA A 450 -12.95 -6.44 -7.95
CA ALA A 450 -14.33 -6.12 -8.31
C ALA A 450 -14.31 -4.91 -9.24
N GLN A 451 -14.75 -5.08 -10.49
CA GLN A 451 -14.77 -4.01 -11.48
C GLN A 451 -16.05 -4.10 -12.34
N ARG A 452 -17.08 -3.37 -11.92
CA ARG A 452 -18.38 -3.25 -12.61
C ARG A 452 -18.22 -2.54 -13.94
N ILE A 453 -17.47 -1.44 -13.96
CA ILE A 453 -17.27 -0.61 -15.15
C ILE A 453 -15.84 -0.78 -15.70
N PRO A 454 -15.66 -1.26 -16.95
CA PRO A 454 -14.34 -1.62 -17.49
C PRO A 454 -13.29 -0.51 -17.60
N SER A 455 -13.64 0.77 -17.43
CA SER A 455 -12.68 1.87 -17.42
C SER A 455 -13.14 3.06 -16.58
N GLN A 456 -12.19 3.77 -15.97
CA GLN A 456 -12.46 4.97 -15.16
C GLN A 456 -13.19 6.07 -15.96
N LEU A 457 -12.85 6.27 -17.24
CA LEU A 457 -13.55 7.23 -18.09
C LEU A 457 -15.03 6.87 -18.31
N GLN A 458 -15.36 5.57 -18.40
CA GLN A 458 -16.76 5.15 -18.45
C GLN A 458 -17.46 5.34 -17.10
N ALA A 459 -16.77 5.10 -15.97
CA ALA A 459 -17.30 5.35 -14.64
C ALA A 459 -17.61 6.84 -14.43
N ALA A 460 -16.70 7.73 -14.83
CA ALA A 460 -16.87 9.19 -14.84
C ALA A 460 -18.10 9.61 -15.66
N ILE A 461 -18.20 9.15 -16.91
CA ILE A 461 -19.34 9.46 -17.81
C ILE A 461 -20.68 8.95 -17.24
N TRP A 462 -20.67 7.89 -16.44
CA TRP A 462 -21.86 7.35 -15.76
C TRP A 462 -22.09 7.94 -14.36
N GLY A 463 -21.15 8.73 -13.83
CA GLY A 463 -21.13 9.23 -12.46
C GLY A 463 -20.79 8.18 -11.40
N GLU A 464 -20.37 6.97 -11.77
CA GLU A 464 -20.09 5.87 -10.82
C GLU A 464 -18.63 5.86 -10.31
N GLU A 465 -17.86 6.93 -10.56
CA GLU A 465 -16.50 7.10 -10.05
C GLU A 465 -16.42 7.54 -8.57
N THR A 466 -17.48 8.13 -8.02
CA THR A 466 -17.58 8.54 -6.61
C THR A 466 -18.91 8.07 -6.01
N LEU A 467 -18.96 7.92 -4.68
CA LEU A 467 -20.20 7.59 -3.97
C LEU A 467 -21.30 8.64 -4.22
N PHE A 468 -20.92 9.92 -4.32
CA PHE A 468 -21.81 11.05 -4.60
C PHE A 468 -22.53 10.92 -5.95
N GLY A 469 -21.82 10.63 -7.04
CA GLY A 469 -22.44 10.43 -8.35
C GLY A 469 -23.12 9.06 -8.51
N ALA A 470 -22.65 8.05 -7.77
CA ALA A 470 -23.21 6.70 -7.79
C ALA A 470 -24.59 6.64 -7.11
N LEU A 471 -24.83 7.48 -6.10
CA LEU A 471 -26.05 7.55 -5.30
C LEU A 471 -26.74 8.92 -5.46
N PRO A 472 -27.46 9.15 -6.58
CA PRO A 472 -28.21 10.39 -6.75
C PRO A 472 -29.34 10.49 -5.70
N PRO A 473 -29.67 11.70 -5.21
CA PRO A 473 -30.64 11.91 -4.13
C PRO A 473 -32.02 11.36 -4.51
N LEU A 474 -32.44 10.28 -3.84
CA LEU A 474 -33.68 9.56 -4.14
C LEU A 474 -34.93 10.36 -3.81
N SER A 475 -34.82 11.41 -2.97
CA SER A 475 -35.93 12.33 -2.69
C SER A 475 -36.35 13.16 -3.91
N ILE A 476 -35.52 13.25 -4.97
CA ILE A 476 -35.85 13.99 -6.19
C ILE A 476 -36.72 13.08 -7.11
N PRO A 477 -37.90 13.54 -7.58
CA PRO A 477 -38.80 12.74 -8.40
C PRO A 477 -38.12 12.10 -9.62
N GLY A 478 -38.20 10.77 -9.70
CA GLY A 478 -37.63 9.97 -10.78
C GLY A 478 -36.23 9.39 -10.52
N ASN A 479 -35.51 9.85 -9.49
CA ASN A 479 -34.15 9.34 -9.21
C ASN A 479 -34.13 7.87 -8.77
N VAL A 480 -35.20 7.34 -8.17
CA VAL A 480 -35.39 5.89 -7.96
C VAL A 480 -35.35 5.15 -9.30
N GLY A 481 -36.16 5.56 -10.28
CA GLY A 481 -36.20 4.95 -11.61
C GLY A 481 -34.89 5.09 -12.38
N LEU A 482 -34.22 6.26 -12.30
CA LEU A 482 -32.92 6.49 -12.90
C LEU A 482 -31.83 5.60 -12.28
N THR A 483 -31.83 5.42 -10.96
CA THR A 483 -30.87 4.59 -10.23
C THR A 483 -31.03 3.11 -10.61
N LEU A 484 -32.27 2.63 -10.70
CA LEU A 484 -32.59 1.26 -11.15
C LEU A 484 -32.16 1.03 -12.61
N ALA A 485 -32.43 1.98 -13.51
CA ALA A 485 -32.00 1.89 -14.90
C ALA A 485 -30.46 1.92 -15.06
N LYS A 486 -29.76 2.75 -14.28
CA LYS A 486 -28.28 2.70 -14.23
C LYS A 486 -27.79 1.36 -13.68
N ALA A 487 -28.41 0.86 -12.60
CA ALA A 487 -28.06 -0.42 -11.98
C ALA A 487 -28.19 -1.57 -12.97
N GLU A 488 -29.32 -1.69 -13.68
CA GLU A 488 -29.55 -2.77 -14.66
C GLU A 488 -28.46 -2.80 -15.74
N VAL A 489 -28.07 -1.66 -16.31
CA VAL A 489 -27.03 -1.62 -17.34
C VAL A 489 -25.64 -1.91 -16.76
N SER A 490 -25.23 -1.28 -15.67
CA SER A 490 -23.92 -1.54 -15.04
C SER A 490 -23.79 -2.99 -14.57
N ASN A 491 -24.87 -3.59 -14.04
CA ASN A 491 -24.92 -4.98 -13.61
C ASN A 491 -24.90 -5.95 -14.80
N ALA A 492 -25.57 -5.63 -15.91
CA ALA A 492 -25.50 -6.41 -17.15
C ALA A 492 -24.14 -6.34 -17.86
N VAL A 493 -23.41 -5.22 -17.73
CA VAL A 493 -22.00 -5.11 -18.17
C VAL A 493 -21.10 -5.97 -17.28
N TYR A 494 -21.26 -5.88 -15.96
CA TYR A 494 -20.45 -6.65 -15.01
C TYR A 494 -20.66 -8.17 -15.14
N GLY A 495 -21.88 -8.60 -15.44
CA GLY A 495 -22.19 -10.00 -15.74
C GLY A 495 -21.46 -10.55 -16.97
N GLN A 496 -21.08 -9.70 -17.93
CA GLN A 496 -20.32 -10.10 -19.12
C GLN A 496 -18.80 -10.17 -18.86
N SER A 497 -18.26 -9.34 -17.97
CA SER A 497 -16.83 -9.29 -17.65
C SER A 497 -16.41 -10.16 -16.47
N GLY A 498 -17.32 -10.43 -15.51
CA GLY A 498 -16.98 -10.96 -14.20
C GLY A 498 -17.49 -12.36 -13.85
N ALA A 499 -18.43 -12.93 -14.61
CA ALA A 499 -19.27 -14.07 -14.19
C ALA A 499 -18.52 -15.25 -13.52
N ASP A 500 -17.34 -15.61 -14.02
CA ASP A 500 -16.52 -16.72 -13.49
C ASP A 500 -16.01 -16.51 -12.05
N TYR A 501 -16.00 -15.26 -11.55
CA TYR A 501 -15.48 -14.92 -10.21
C TYR A 501 -16.47 -14.16 -9.29
N LEU A 502 -17.52 -13.51 -9.81
CA LEU A 502 -18.46 -12.74 -8.96
C LEU A 502 -19.11 -13.54 -7.82
N PRO A 503 -19.58 -14.80 -8.00
CA PRO A 503 -20.24 -15.57 -6.93
C PRO A 503 -19.35 -15.88 -5.72
N PHE A 504 -18.06 -15.58 -5.83
CA PHE A 504 -17.03 -15.86 -4.82
C PHE A 504 -16.59 -14.61 -4.06
N ILE A 505 -17.01 -13.39 -4.42
CA ILE A 505 -16.71 -12.13 -3.72
C ILE A 505 -17.84 -11.83 -2.72
N ASN A 506 -17.74 -12.36 -1.50
CA ASN A 506 -18.68 -12.12 -0.41
C ASN A 506 -18.02 -12.37 0.97
N THR A 507 -18.74 -12.05 2.03
CA THR A 507 -18.26 -12.14 3.41
C THR A 507 -17.91 -13.58 3.85
N PRO A 508 -18.73 -14.63 3.64
CA PRO A 508 -18.37 -16.02 3.99
C PRO A 508 -17.10 -16.53 3.33
N TYR A 509 -16.86 -16.12 2.08
CA TYR A 509 -15.64 -16.47 1.36
C TYR A 509 -14.43 -15.67 1.83
N THR A 510 -14.62 -14.43 2.27
CA THR A 510 -13.57 -13.63 2.93
C THR A 510 -13.21 -14.19 4.31
N ALA A 511 -14.19 -14.71 5.05
CA ALA A 511 -13.97 -15.40 6.34
C ALA A 511 -13.07 -16.64 6.18
N GLU A 512 -13.23 -17.42 5.10
CA GLU A 512 -12.32 -18.54 4.78
C GLU A 512 -10.90 -18.06 4.42
N ASP A 513 -10.74 -16.89 3.77
CA ASP A 513 -9.43 -16.30 3.50
C ASP A 513 -8.74 -15.84 4.79
N MET A 514 -9.45 -15.20 5.72
CA MET A 514 -8.90 -14.82 7.03
C MET A 514 -8.32 -16.03 7.77
N MET A 515 -9.03 -17.17 7.75
CA MET A 515 -8.51 -18.41 8.34
C MET A 515 -7.31 -18.99 7.58
N GLN A 516 -7.18 -18.76 6.27
CA GLN A 516 -5.96 -19.10 5.52
C GLN A 516 -4.79 -18.16 5.86
N ILE A 517 -5.03 -16.87 6.09
CA ILE A 517 -4.01 -15.89 6.51
C ILE A 517 -3.44 -16.25 7.89
N VAL A 518 -4.31 -16.63 8.83
CA VAL A 518 -3.95 -17.10 10.17
C VAL A 518 -3.11 -18.38 10.10
N ARG A 519 -3.53 -19.37 9.29
CA ARG A 519 -2.77 -20.61 9.05
C ARG A 519 -1.43 -20.37 8.34
N ALA A 520 -1.34 -19.39 7.45
CA ALA A 520 -0.09 -18.99 6.82
C ALA A 520 0.93 -18.39 7.81
N HIS A 521 0.46 -17.82 8.93
CA HIS A 521 1.29 -17.40 10.06
C HIS A 521 1.63 -18.53 11.05
N GLY A 522 1.20 -19.77 10.78
CA GLY A 522 1.45 -20.93 11.64
C GLY A 522 0.57 -20.96 12.90
N ARG A 523 -0.65 -20.42 12.81
CA ARG A 523 -1.65 -20.37 13.89
C ARG A 523 -2.96 -20.98 13.42
N ASP A 524 -3.74 -21.51 14.35
CA ASP A 524 -5.08 -22.07 14.08
C ASP A 524 -6.21 -21.21 14.64
N LYS A 525 -5.88 -20.22 15.50
CA LYS A 525 -6.83 -19.23 16.03
C LYS A 525 -6.52 -17.80 15.59
N LEU A 526 -7.58 -17.01 15.45
CA LEU A 526 -7.62 -15.64 14.96
C LEU A 526 -7.62 -14.65 16.13
N SER A 527 -6.75 -13.64 16.04
CA SER A 527 -6.95 -12.34 16.69
C SER A 527 -7.43 -11.32 15.64
N TYR A 528 -8.52 -10.61 15.92
CA TYR A 528 -9.18 -9.71 14.96
C TYR A 528 -9.67 -8.40 15.57
N TYR A 529 -9.58 -7.32 14.79
CA TYR A 529 -10.26 -6.05 15.04
C TYR A 529 -11.01 -5.64 13.76
N GLY A 530 -12.35 -5.69 13.80
CA GLY A 530 -13.21 -5.31 12.68
C GLY A 530 -14.00 -4.03 12.98
N PHE A 531 -13.95 -3.07 12.07
CA PHE A 531 -14.71 -1.80 12.16
C PHE A 531 -15.86 -1.81 11.14
N SER A 532 -17.01 -1.22 11.48
CA SER A 532 -18.12 -1.02 10.53
C SER A 532 -18.59 -2.34 9.88
N TYR A 533 -18.58 -2.49 8.55
CA TYR A 533 -18.79 -3.80 7.87
C TYR A 533 -17.87 -4.93 8.38
N GLY A 534 -16.67 -4.62 8.88
CA GLY A 534 -15.78 -5.57 9.53
C GLY A 534 -16.42 -6.26 10.75
N THR A 535 -17.45 -5.67 11.36
CA THR A 535 -18.23 -6.30 12.44
C THR A 535 -19.08 -7.46 11.93
N VAL A 536 -19.69 -7.35 10.74
CA VAL A 536 -20.38 -8.47 10.07
C VAL A 536 -19.37 -9.55 9.67
N LEU A 537 -18.24 -9.16 9.09
CA LEU A 537 -17.17 -10.11 8.74
C LEU A 537 -16.67 -10.88 9.97
N GLY A 538 -16.47 -10.20 11.11
CA GLY A 538 -16.13 -10.82 12.39
C GLY A 538 -17.23 -11.77 12.90
N ALA A 539 -18.49 -11.34 12.92
CA ALA A 539 -19.62 -12.17 13.32
C ALA A 539 -19.78 -13.42 12.41
N THR A 540 -19.55 -13.29 11.11
CA THR A 540 -19.57 -14.40 10.15
C THR A 540 -18.40 -15.35 10.39
N VAL A 541 -17.19 -14.86 10.65
CA VAL A 541 -16.05 -15.72 11.06
C VAL A 541 -16.35 -16.44 12.38
N ALA A 542 -16.93 -15.76 13.37
CA ALA A 542 -17.31 -16.35 14.66
C ALA A 542 -18.39 -17.42 14.54
N SER A 543 -19.35 -17.25 13.62
CA SER A 543 -20.42 -18.22 13.34
C SER A 543 -19.92 -19.43 12.55
N LEU A 544 -19.03 -19.23 11.57
CA LEU A 544 -18.50 -20.31 10.71
C LEU A 544 -17.32 -21.07 11.34
N TYR A 545 -16.54 -20.41 12.21
CA TYR A 545 -15.32 -20.96 12.82
C TYR A 545 -15.23 -20.66 14.34
N PRO A 546 -16.25 -21.01 15.16
CA PRO A 546 -16.31 -20.63 16.59
C PRO A 546 -15.12 -21.14 17.43
N ASP A 547 -14.59 -22.32 17.12
CA ASP A 547 -13.40 -22.88 17.76
C ASP A 547 -12.09 -22.13 17.43
N SER A 548 -12.11 -21.28 16.40
CA SER A 548 -10.94 -20.56 15.91
C SER A 548 -10.77 -19.14 16.47
N ILE A 549 -11.58 -18.71 17.46
CA ILE A 549 -11.47 -17.35 18.03
C ILE A 549 -10.43 -17.33 19.18
N GLU A 550 -9.54 -16.33 19.19
CA GLU A 550 -8.59 -16.07 20.29
C GLU A 550 -8.78 -14.68 20.91
N ARG A 551 -8.94 -13.65 20.07
CA ARG A 551 -9.38 -12.29 20.43
C ARG A 551 -10.21 -11.73 19.29
N MET A 552 -11.30 -11.04 19.59
CA MET A 552 -12.14 -10.39 18.60
C MET A 552 -12.75 -9.13 19.19
N VAL A 553 -12.41 -7.99 18.61
CA VAL A 553 -13.06 -6.70 18.88
C VAL A 553 -13.83 -6.27 17.64
N LEU A 554 -15.12 -5.95 17.82
CA LEU A 554 -16.02 -5.52 16.75
C LEU A 554 -16.58 -4.14 17.13
N ASP A 555 -16.26 -3.11 16.36
CA ASP A 555 -16.49 -1.70 16.70
C ASP A 555 -17.30 -0.96 15.63
N GLY A 556 -18.31 -0.19 16.05
CA GLY A 556 -19.35 0.35 15.18
C GLY A 556 -20.14 -0.79 14.54
N VAL A 557 -20.96 -1.47 15.34
CA VAL A 557 -21.49 -2.81 15.03
C VAL A 557 -22.81 -2.76 14.26
N LEU A 558 -22.81 -3.29 13.04
CA LEU A 558 -24.04 -3.55 12.27
C LEU A 558 -24.91 -4.61 12.96
N ASP A 559 -26.22 -4.53 12.76
CA ASP A 559 -27.08 -5.70 12.94
C ASP A 559 -26.74 -6.72 11.85
N ALA A 560 -26.14 -7.85 12.25
CA ALA A 560 -25.71 -8.88 11.31
C ALA A 560 -26.90 -9.63 10.70
N GLN A 561 -28.04 -9.73 11.39
CA GLN A 561 -29.22 -10.41 10.86
C GLN A 561 -29.93 -9.55 9.81
N GLU A 562 -30.13 -8.26 10.08
CA GLU A 562 -30.74 -7.33 9.13
C GLU A 562 -29.84 -7.07 7.91
N TYR A 563 -28.50 -7.03 8.09
CA TYR A 563 -27.55 -7.00 6.98
C TYR A 563 -27.73 -8.19 6.02
N TYR A 564 -27.74 -9.42 6.55
CA TYR A 564 -27.95 -10.63 5.75
C TYR A 564 -29.40 -10.81 5.24
N ALA A 565 -30.36 -10.07 5.80
CA ALA A 565 -31.71 -9.95 5.24
C ALA A 565 -31.80 -8.95 4.07
N GLY A 566 -30.80 -8.06 3.92
CA GLY A 566 -30.82 -6.95 2.97
C GLY A 566 -31.62 -5.73 3.44
N ASN A 567 -31.93 -5.63 4.74
CA ASN A 567 -32.71 -4.54 5.31
C ASN A 567 -31.82 -3.40 5.80
N VAL A 568 -31.72 -2.34 4.98
CA VAL A 568 -30.92 -1.15 5.30
C VAL A 568 -31.54 -0.21 6.34
N THR A 569 -32.81 -0.42 6.73
CA THR A 569 -33.55 0.49 7.62
C THR A 569 -32.95 0.54 9.03
N ALA A 570 -32.34 -0.56 9.49
CA ALA A 570 -31.70 -0.63 10.81
C ALA A 570 -30.54 0.37 10.95
N ASN A 571 -29.83 0.68 9.86
CA ASN A 571 -28.68 1.60 9.86
C ASN A 571 -29.09 3.07 10.00
N LEU A 572 -30.36 3.40 9.73
CA LEU A 572 -30.87 4.78 9.68
C LEU A 572 -31.19 5.38 11.05
N LEU A 573 -31.30 4.54 12.08
CA LEU A 573 -31.98 4.89 13.34
C LEU A 573 -31.28 5.97 14.18
N ASP A 574 -30.01 6.27 13.91
CA ASP A 574 -29.22 7.31 14.59
C ASP A 574 -28.73 8.42 13.64
N THR A 575 -28.91 8.31 12.32
CA THR A 575 -28.37 9.28 11.35
C THR A 575 -28.90 10.69 11.58
N ASP A 576 -30.22 10.84 11.69
CA ASP A 576 -30.88 12.11 11.97
C ASP A 576 -30.51 12.65 13.37
N LYS A 577 -30.25 11.76 14.34
CA LYS A 577 -29.81 12.17 15.70
C LYS A 577 -28.42 12.80 15.64
N ALA A 578 -27.49 12.20 14.90
CA ALA A 578 -26.14 12.74 14.75
C ALA A 578 -26.12 14.11 14.05
N VAL A 579 -27.01 14.32 13.07
CA VAL A 579 -27.22 15.64 12.43
C VAL A 579 -27.82 16.65 13.41
N ASN A 580 -28.80 16.24 14.23
CA ASN A 580 -29.36 17.11 15.27
C ASN A 580 -28.33 17.52 16.35
N VAL A 581 -27.32 16.68 16.63
CA VAL A 581 -26.20 17.03 17.52
C VAL A 581 -25.35 18.18 16.95
N PHE A 582 -25.20 18.31 15.62
CA PHE A 582 -24.55 19.49 15.01
C PHE A 582 -25.33 20.78 15.31
N PHE A 583 -26.65 20.78 15.13
CA PHE A 583 -27.46 21.97 15.40
C PHE A 583 -27.41 22.39 16.87
N GLN A 584 -27.46 21.42 17.79
CA GLN A 584 -27.37 21.69 19.22
C GLN A 584 -25.98 22.20 19.62
N ALA A 585 -24.90 21.52 19.19
CA ALA A 585 -23.54 21.91 19.49
C ALA A 585 -23.16 23.29 18.89
N CYS A 586 -23.62 23.59 17.68
CA CYS A 586 -23.41 24.90 17.05
C CYS A 586 -24.12 26.02 17.81
N TYR A 587 -25.35 25.77 18.29
CA TYR A 587 -26.08 26.71 19.13
C TYR A 587 -25.40 26.93 20.50
N GLU A 588 -24.95 25.86 21.16
CA GLU A 588 -24.27 25.91 22.46
C GLU A 588 -22.89 26.58 22.38
N ALA A 589 -22.17 26.42 21.27
CA ALA A 589 -20.87 27.05 21.01
C ALA A 589 -20.97 28.58 20.78
N GLY A 590 -22.13 29.06 20.33
CA GLY A 590 -22.36 30.49 20.10
C GLY A 590 -21.71 31.04 18.81
N PRO A 591 -21.95 32.32 18.49
CA PRO A 591 -21.50 32.96 17.25
C PRO A 591 -19.99 33.17 17.17
N ASP A 592 -19.28 33.15 18.30
CA ASP A 592 -17.82 33.32 18.35
C ASP A 592 -17.06 32.03 17.95
N LEU A 593 -17.74 30.87 17.91
CA LEU A 593 -17.15 29.56 17.63
C LEU A 593 -17.86 28.79 16.50
N CYS A 594 -19.18 28.93 16.34
CA CYS A 594 -19.91 28.36 15.21
C CYS A 594 -20.26 29.43 14.16
N ALA A 595 -19.60 29.39 13.00
CA ALA A 595 -19.85 30.32 11.90
C ALA A 595 -21.27 30.25 11.29
N PHE A 596 -22.01 29.16 11.53
CA PHE A 596 -23.39 28.94 11.10
C PHE A 596 -24.42 29.11 12.24
N TYR A 597 -24.02 29.80 13.32
CA TYR A 597 -24.87 30.05 14.49
C TYR A 597 -26.13 30.86 14.14
N ASP A 598 -27.25 30.49 14.78
CA ASP A 598 -28.48 31.29 14.84
C ASP A 598 -29.08 31.17 16.25
N SER A 599 -30.07 32.01 16.53
CA SER A 599 -30.90 32.15 17.73
C SER A 599 -31.42 30.87 18.40
N SER A 600 -31.43 29.71 17.71
CA SER A 600 -31.69 28.39 18.30
C SER A 600 -31.22 27.27 17.36
N ALA A 601 -30.92 26.09 17.92
CA ALA A 601 -30.65 24.87 17.15
C ALA A 601 -31.73 24.59 16.07
N LYS A 602 -33.01 24.84 16.39
CA LYS A 602 -34.10 24.70 15.42
C LYS A 602 -34.00 25.69 14.25
N GLN A 603 -33.54 26.92 14.48
CA GLN A 603 -33.33 27.88 13.39
C GLN A 603 -32.09 27.52 12.55
N ILE A 604 -31.05 26.95 13.16
CA ILE A 604 -29.88 26.42 12.44
C ILE A 604 -30.30 25.26 11.52
N SER A 605 -31.19 24.36 11.98
CA SER A 605 -31.82 23.34 11.11
C SER A 605 -32.58 23.99 9.96
N ALA A 606 -33.49 24.92 10.25
CA ALA A 606 -34.30 25.60 9.21
C ALA A 606 -33.44 26.39 8.19
N ASN A 607 -32.27 26.87 8.60
CA ASN A 607 -31.29 27.53 7.72
C ASN A 607 -30.61 26.51 6.79
N LEU A 608 -30.39 25.26 7.23
CA LEU A 608 -29.93 24.16 6.37
C LEU A 608 -31.05 23.69 5.43
N ASP A 609 -32.28 23.58 5.91
CA ASP A 609 -33.44 23.20 5.09
C ASP A 609 -33.64 24.19 3.93
N ALA A 610 -33.50 25.50 4.22
CA ALA A 610 -33.52 26.55 3.20
C ALA A 610 -32.37 26.44 2.19
N LEU A 611 -31.16 26.07 2.62
CA LEU A 611 -30.04 25.76 1.71
C LEU A 611 -30.36 24.54 0.83
N TYR A 612 -30.99 23.50 1.38
CA TYR A 612 -31.35 22.31 0.61
C TYR A 612 -32.37 22.61 -0.49
N GLU A 613 -33.43 23.37 -0.19
CA GLU A 613 -34.40 23.78 -1.23
C GLU A 613 -33.76 24.73 -2.26
N GLN A 614 -32.88 25.65 -1.83
CA GLN A 614 -32.12 26.49 -2.75
C GLN A 614 -31.25 25.64 -3.71
N LEU A 615 -30.55 24.63 -3.21
CA LEU A 615 -29.64 23.79 -4.01
C LEU A 615 -30.33 22.78 -4.92
N LYS A 616 -31.63 22.51 -4.73
CA LYS A 616 -32.45 21.74 -5.68
C LYS A 616 -32.78 22.56 -6.93
N GLU A 617 -33.10 23.84 -6.77
CA GLU A 617 -33.48 24.75 -7.85
C GLU A 617 -32.28 25.48 -8.48
N ALA A 618 -31.26 25.80 -7.68
CA ALA A 618 -30.08 26.58 -8.08
C ALA A 618 -28.78 26.07 -7.42
N PRO A 619 -28.19 24.98 -7.94
CA PRO A 619 -26.84 24.54 -7.57
C PRO A 619 -25.79 25.66 -7.70
N ILE A 620 -24.83 25.69 -6.78
CA ILE A 620 -23.80 26.74 -6.71
C ILE A 620 -22.60 26.32 -7.58
N PRO A 621 -22.26 27.06 -8.66
CA PRO A 621 -21.11 26.75 -9.50
C PRO A 621 -19.79 27.05 -8.76
N VAL A 622 -18.79 26.20 -8.96
CA VAL A 622 -17.45 26.34 -8.38
C VAL A 622 -16.41 26.29 -9.47
N LEU A 623 -15.48 27.25 -9.46
CA LEU A 623 -14.32 27.31 -10.35
C LEU A 623 -13.09 27.69 -9.53
N ILE A 624 -12.19 26.75 -9.33
CA ILE A 624 -10.95 26.94 -8.58
C ILE A 624 -9.80 27.18 -9.57
N ASN A 625 -9.73 26.38 -10.64
CA ASN A 625 -8.81 26.55 -11.77
C ASN A 625 -9.25 25.68 -12.97
N GLU A 626 -8.50 25.73 -14.08
CA GLU A 626 -8.79 24.93 -15.30
C GLU A 626 -8.83 23.41 -15.10
N ALA A 627 -8.24 22.92 -14.01
CA ALA A 627 -8.17 21.51 -13.62
C ALA A 627 -9.14 21.15 -12.46
N SER A 628 -9.85 22.12 -11.88
CA SER A 628 -10.78 21.91 -10.77
C SER A 628 -11.95 22.89 -10.83
N PHE A 629 -13.10 22.38 -11.29
CA PHE A 629 -14.34 23.12 -11.49
C PHE A 629 -15.54 22.16 -11.46
N GLY A 630 -16.72 22.68 -11.11
CA GLY A 630 -17.95 21.90 -11.03
C GLY A 630 -19.06 22.70 -10.35
N PHE A 631 -19.81 22.05 -9.47
CA PHE A 631 -20.87 22.68 -8.68
C PHE A 631 -21.10 21.93 -7.36
N VAL A 632 -21.68 22.62 -6.39
CA VAL A 632 -22.30 22.02 -5.19
C VAL A 632 -23.81 22.02 -5.40
N ASP A 633 -24.44 20.86 -5.29
CA ASP A 633 -25.90 20.67 -5.35
C ASP A 633 -26.43 20.04 -4.05
N TYR A 634 -27.74 19.74 -4.04
CA TYR A 634 -28.40 19.06 -2.92
C TYR A 634 -27.74 17.71 -2.58
N GLY A 635 -27.45 16.87 -3.58
CA GLY A 635 -26.87 15.54 -3.38
C GLY A 635 -25.46 15.60 -2.78
N MET A 636 -24.63 16.52 -3.26
CA MET A 636 -23.29 16.76 -2.72
C MET A 636 -23.36 17.21 -1.25
N LEU A 637 -24.17 18.22 -0.92
CA LEU A 637 -24.26 18.72 0.46
C LEU A 637 -24.79 17.64 1.43
N ARG A 638 -25.74 16.81 0.99
CA ARG A 638 -26.28 15.69 1.77
C ARG A 638 -25.22 14.61 2.04
N GLY A 639 -24.43 14.26 1.02
CA GLY A 639 -23.31 13.32 1.19
C GLY A 639 -22.17 13.87 2.06
N ILE A 640 -21.88 15.18 1.99
CA ILE A 640 -20.87 15.81 2.83
C ILE A 640 -21.31 15.79 4.30
N ILE A 641 -22.59 16.06 4.57
CA ILE A 641 -23.10 16.04 5.95
C ILE A 641 -23.09 14.61 6.51
N ARG A 642 -23.30 13.55 5.71
CA ARG A 642 -22.98 12.16 6.12
C ARG A 642 -21.53 12.04 6.61
N ASP A 643 -20.56 12.43 5.79
CA ASP A 643 -19.13 12.27 6.13
C ASP A 643 -18.72 13.10 7.35
N VAL A 644 -19.28 14.30 7.51
CA VAL A 644 -19.07 15.12 8.70
C VAL A 644 -19.59 14.44 9.96
N VAL A 645 -20.80 13.86 9.95
CA VAL A 645 -21.34 13.21 11.15
C VAL A 645 -20.66 11.88 11.48
N TYR A 646 -19.87 11.28 10.59
CA TYR A 646 -19.01 10.15 10.95
C TYR A 646 -17.89 10.57 11.91
N PHE A 647 -17.29 11.75 11.73
CA PHE A 647 -16.20 12.27 12.57
C PHE A 647 -16.52 13.68 13.10
N PRO A 648 -17.57 13.83 13.94
CA PRO A 648 -18.16 15.13 14.25
C PRO A 648 -17.22 16.04 15.05
N TYR A 649 -16.44 15.47 15.97
CA TYR A 649 -15.42 16.18 16.76
C TYR A 649 -14.28 16.75 15.90
N GLN A 650 -14.10 16.26 14.67
CA GLN A 650 -13.10 16.76 13.73
C GLN A 650 -13.68 17.79 12.74
N TYR A 651 -14.94 17.61 12.31
CA TYR A 651 -15.48 18.34 11.16
C TYR A 651 -16.67 19.27 11.43
N PHE A 652 -17.23 19.34 12.65
CA PHE A 652 -18.31 20.30 12.95
C PHE A 652 -17.91 21.79 12.74
N PRO A 653 -16.69 22.25 13.10
CA PRO A 653 -16.25 23.61 12.79
C PRO A 653 -16.12 23.85 11.28
N PHE A 654 -15.63 22.85 10.53
CA PHE A 654 -15.56 22.89 9.07
C PHE A 654 -16.94 22.98 8.43
N LEU A 655 -17.91 22.17 8.88
CA LEU A 655 -19.28 22.21 8.38
C LEU A 655 -19.95 23.56 8.64
N ALA A 656 -19.79 24.11 9.85
CA ALA A 656 -20.28 25.45 10.17
C ALA A 656 -19.68 26.52 9.24
N GLN A 657 -18.37 26.51 9.04
CA GLN A 657 -17.71 27.48 8.16
C GLN A 657 -18.11 27.31 6.69
N GLY A 658 -18.26 26.06 6.23
CA GLY A 658 -18.71 25.75 4.88
C GLY A 658 -20.15 26.16 4.62
N LEU A 659 -21.09 25.87 5.52
CA LEU A 659 -22.50 26.25 5.38
C LEU A 659 -22.67 27.79 5.37
N ALA A 660 -21.94 28.51 6.21
CA ALA A 660 -21.94 29.96 6.24
C ALA A 660 -21.37 30.59 4.95
N LEU A 661 -20.39 29.95 4.30
CA LEU A 661 -19.88 30.35 2.98
C LEU A 661 -20.87 29.98 1.85
N LEU A 662 -21.57 28.84 1.97
CA LEU A 662 -22.53 28.38 0.98
C LEU A 662 -23.76 29.29 0.89
N GLN A 663 -24.24 29.82 2.04
CA GLN A 663 -25.25 30.89 2.08
C GLN A 663 -24.83 32.16 1.32
N GLN A 664 -23.53 32.42 1.20
CA GLN A 664 -22.96 33.56 0.47
C GLN A 664 -22.66 33.21 -1.01
N GLY A 665 -23.05 32.02 -1.48
CA GLY A 665 -22.81 31.55 -2.84
C GLY A 665 -21.41 30.98 -3.08
N ASN A 666 -20.63 30.70 -2.03
CA ASN A 666 -19.28 30.14 -2.14
C ASN A 666 -19.26 28.65 -1.75
N GLY A 667 -19.29 27.76 -2.74
CA GLY A 667 -19.24 26.31 -2.55
C GLY A 667 -17.84 25.69 -2.48
N THR A 668 -16.77 26.49 -2.60
CA THR A 668 -15.39 25.98 -2.82
C THR A 668 -14.95 24.94 -1.81
N ALA A 669 -15.07 25.23 -0.51
CA ALA A 669 -14.61 24.33 0.56
C ALA A 669 -15.33 22.97 0.57
N PHE A 670 -16.62 22.93 0.20
CA PHE A 670 -17.37 21.69 0.08
C PHE A 670 -17.05 20.93 -1.20
N PHE A 671 -16.82 21.63 -2.30
CA PHE A 671 -16.39 21.01 -3.55
C PHE A 671 -15.00 20.36 -3.40
N GLU A 672 -14.05 21.04 -2.75
CA GLU A 672 -12.72 20.48 -2.44
C GLU A 672 -12.81 19.28 -1.49
N PHE A 673 -13.64 19.34 -0.44
CA PHE A 673 -13.88 18.22 0.48
C PHE A 673 -14.49 17.00 -0.20
N ALA A 674 -15.38 17.19 -1.19
CA ALA A 674 -15.98 16.10 -1.95
C ALA A 674 -14.99 15.34 -2.87
N GLY A 675 -13.71 15.74 -2.93
CA GLY A 675 -12.66 15.04 -3.66
C GLY A 675 -12.75 15.14 -5.19
N THR A 676 -13.60 16.03 -5.71
CA THR A 676 -13.88 16.23 -7.15
C THR A 676 -12.71 16.85 -7.93
N THR A 677 -11.55 17.03 -7.30
CA THR A 677 -10.30 17.52 -7.92
C THR A 677 -9.60 16.46 -8.79
N SER A 678 -10.24 15.32 -9.06
CA SER A 678 -9.71 14.20 -9.84
C SER A 678 -9.66 14.52 -11.34
N THR A 679 -8.66 15.29 -11.77
CA THR A 679 -8.34 15.41 -13.20
C THR A 679 -8.12 14.02 -13.80
N PHE A 680 -8.80 13.72 -14.90
CA PHE A 680 -8.59 12.48 -15.65
C PHE A 680 -7.17 12.44 -16.24
N SER A 681 -6.23 11.82 -15.50
CA SER A 681 -4.89 11.53 -16.00
C SER A 681 -4.91 10.27 -16.87
N CYS A 682 -4.50 10.41 -18.14
CA CYS A 682 -4.39 9.29 -19.07
C CYS A 682 -3.06 8.54 -18.84
N ASP A 683 -2.94 7.93 -17.65
CA ASP A 683 -1.68 7.39 -17.10
C ASP A 683 -1.27 6.03 -17.70
N CYS A 684 -1.03 6.03 -19.02
CA CYS A 684 -0.60 4.90 -19.84
C CYS A 684 0.72 4.20 -19.43
N ALA A 685 1.28 4.54 -18.27
CA ALA A 685 2.58 4.07 -17.78
C ALA A 685 2.58 3.51 -16.35
N ASN A 686 1.66 3.90 -15.45
CA ASN A 686 1.87 3.73 -14.00
C ASN A 686 0.67 3.34 -13.12
N SER A 687 -0.57 3.27 -13.61
CA SER A 687 -1.75 2.92 -12.79
C SER A 687 -1.73 1.43 -12.36
N THR A 688 -1.01 1.15 -11.27
CA THR A 688 -0.69 -0.22 -10.81
C THR A 688 -1.66 -0.79 -9.78
N ASN A 689 -2.62 0.00 -9.30
CA ASN A 689 -4.01 -0.40 -9.02
C ASN A 689 -4.86 0.88 -9.00
N PRO A 690 -6.02 0.93 -9.69
CA PRO A 690 -7.03 1.93 -9.38
C PRO A 690 -7.67 1.59 -8.02
N ASP A 691 -8.14 2.61 -7.30
CA ASP A 691 -9.13 2.36 -6.24
C ASP A 691 -10.41 1.82 -6.88
N ASN A 692 -11.01 0.84 -6.23
CA ASN A 692 -12.24 0.18 -6.64
C ASN A 692 -13.25 0.04 -5.49
N GLY A 693 -13.09 0.82 -4.40
CA GLY A 693 -13.88 0.69 -3.18
C GLY A 693 -15.40 0.75 -3.42
N ILE A 694 -15.88 1.62 -4.33
CA ILE A 694 -17.30 1.70 -4.71
C ILE A 694 -17.79 0.44 -5.42
N ASP A 695 -16.99 -0.10 -6.35
CA ASP A 695 -17.33 -1.32 -7.07
C ASP A 695 -17.31 -2.55 -6.15
N ALA A 696 -16.37 -2.59 -5.20
CA ALA A 696 -16.27 -3.63 -4.20
C ALA A 696 -17.38 -3.54 -3.12
N LEU A 697 -17.75 -2.34 -2.68
CA LEU A 697 -18.89 -2.06 -1.78
C LEU A 697 -20.17 -2.69 -2.33
N LEU A 698 -20.51 -2.35 -3.58
CA LEU A 698 -21.67 -2.89 -4.27
C LEU A 698 -21.53 -4.40 -4.52
N THR A 699 -20.36 -4.88 -4.93
CA THR A 699 -20.15 -6.31 -5.22
C THR A 699 -20.33 -7.20 -3.98
N VAL A 700 -19.78 -6.80 -2.83
CA VAL A 700 -19.93 -7.57 -1.59
C VAL A 700 -21.38 -7.50 -1.10
N GLY A 701 -21.95 -6.29 -0.96
CA GLY A 701 -23.32 -6.11 -0.46
C GLY A 701 -24.38 -6.87 -1.28
N CYS A 702 -24.32 -6.77 -2.61
CA CYS A 702 -25.28 -7.47 -3.48
C CYS A 702 -25.06 -9.00 -3.57
N ASN A 703 -23.90 -9.51 -3.15
CA ASN A 703 -23.63 -10.95 -3.07
C ASN A 703 -23.93 -11.56 -1.69
N ASP A 704 -23.89 -10.76 -0.61
CA ASP A 704 -24.20 -11.19 0.75
C ASP A 704 -25.70 -11.15 1.07
N ALA A 705 -26.50 -10.32 0.40
CA ALA A 705 -27.96 -10.25 0.60
C ALA A 705 -28.77 -11.02 -0.48
N PRO A 706 -30.05 -11.34 -0.21
CA PRO A 706 -30.99 -11.79 -1.25
C PRO A 706 -31.28 -10.67 -2.26
N VAL A 707 -31.05 -10.93 -3.55
CA VAL A 707 -31.32 -9.97 -4.64
C VAL A 707 -32.83 -9.77 -4.81
N GLN A 708 -33.33 -8.60 -4.44
CA GLN A 708 -34.72 -8.20 -4.65
C GLN A 708 -34.96 -7.82 -6.12
N ASN A 709 -36.14 -8.16 -6.64
CA ASN A 709 -36.58 -7.84 -8.00
C ASN A 709 -37.95 -7.17 -7.96
N TYR A 710 -37.98 -5.93 -7.47
CA TYR A 710 -39.18 -5.12 -7.32
C TYR A 710 -39.38 -4.21 -8.54
N SER A 711 -40.64 -3.85 -8.82
CA SER A 711 -40.95 -2.77 -9.77
C SER A 711 -40.48 -1.41 -9.25
N VAL A 712 -40.36 -0.41 -10.14
CA VAL A 712 -39.99 0.97 -9.77
C VAL A 712 -40.95 1.55 -8.71
N SER A 713 -42.25 1.22 -8.79
CA SER A 713 -43.27 1.63 -7.82
C SER A 713 -43.13 0.94 -6.46
N GLU A 714 -42.70 -0.31 -6.42
CA GLU A 714 -42.42 -1.03 -5.17
C GLU A 714 -41.12 -0.52 -4.54
N TRP A 715 -40.06 -0.32 -5.32
CA TRP A 715 -38.83 0.33 -4.85
C TRP A 715 -39.06 1.75 -4.32
N GLN A 716 -39.96 2.53 -4.96
CA GLN A 716 -40.39 3.83 -4.44
C GLN A 716 -41.08 3.66 -3.08
N SER A 717 -42.05 2.75 -2.94
CA SER A 717 -42.73 2.50 -1.67
C SER A 717 -41.79 2.04 -0.55
N GLN A 718 -40.74 1.27 -0.87
CA GLN A 718 -39.71 0.89 0.11
C GLN A 718 -38.82 2.08 0.49
N PHE A 719 -38.46 2.94 -0.48
CA PHE A 719 -37.74 4.19 -0.19
C PHE A 719 -38.58 5.14 0.67
N ASP A 720 -39.87 5.34 0.35
CA ASP A 720 -40.79 6.18 1.11
C ASP A 720 -40.94 5.67 2.56
N THR A 721 -40.88 4.34 2.75
CA THR A 721 -40.87 3.71 4.09
C THR A 721 -39.57 4.00 4.84
N ALA A 722 -38.42 3.91 4.18
CA ALA A 722 -37.12 4.25 4.78
C ALA A 722 -36.99 5.76 5.10
N ALA A 723 -37.49 6.62 4.21
CA ALA A 723 -37.56 8.07 4.40
C ALA A 723 -38.50 8.48 5.56
N GLY A 724 -39.46 7.63 5.92
CA GLY A 724 -40.26 7.77 7.14
C GLY A 724 -39.53 7.39 8.45
N VAL A 725 -38.30 6.86 8.36
CA VAL A 725 -37.45 6.48 9.52
C VAL A 725 -36.27 7.45 9.69
N SER A 726 -35.70 7.93 8.59
CA SER A 726 -34.66 8.96 8.57
C SER A 726 -34.80 9.83 7.34
N GLU A 727 -34.68 11.14 7.50
CA GLU A 727 -34.62 12.06 6.36
C GLU A 727 -33.46 11.71 5.42
N TYR A 728 -32.33 11.24 5.97
CA TYR A 728 -31.12 10.84 5.24
C TYR A 728 -31.19 9.43 4.61
N ALA A 729 -32.36 8.77 4.62
CA ALA A 729 -32.54 7.43 4.05
C ALA A 729 -31.96 7.24 2.65
N GLU A 730 -32.04 8.25 1.78
CA GLU A 730 -31.53 8.20 0.40
C GLU A 730 -30.04 7.82 0.30
N VAL A 731 -29.25 8.21 1.30
CA VAL A 731 -27.79 8.01 1.34
C VAL A 731 -27.43 6.52 1.46
N TYR A 732 -28.23 5.74 2.20
CA TYR A 732 -28.00 4.31 2.39
C TYR A 732 -28.93 3.45 1.51
N PHE A 733 -30.17 3.88 1.29
CA PHE A 733 -31.16 3.16 0.49
C PHE A 733 -30.74 3.05 -0.98
N GLY A 734 -30.02 4.05 -1.51
CA GLY A 734 -29.45 4.01 -2.85
C GLY A 734 -28.53 2.82 -3.10
N LEU A 735 -27.81 2.31 -2.08
CA LEU A 735 -26.97 1.12 -2.21
C LEU A 735 -27.80 -0.15 -2.49
N ALA A 736 -28.96 -0.29 -1.87
CA ALA A 736 -29.87 -1.43 -2.08
C ALA A 736 -30.46 -1.42 -3.50
N LEU A 737 -30.86 -0.25 -4.02
CA LEU A 737 -31.33 -0.10 -5.41
C LEU A 737 -30.28 -0.55 -6.44
N ARG A 738 -28.99 -0.34 -6.15
CA ARG A 738 -27.89 -0.74 -7.05
C ARG A 738 -27.74 -2.26 -7.21
N CYS A 739 -28.37 -3.06 -6.35
CA CYS A 739 -28.45 -4.52 -6.49
C CYS A 739 -29.58 -5.00 -7.43
N GLN A 740 -30.44 -4.11 -7.97
CA GLN A 740 -31.46 -4.51 -8.94
C GLN A 740 -30.81 -5.19 -10.17
N SER A 741 -31.35 -6.34 -10.56
CA SER A 741 -30.86 -7.13 -11.70
C SER A 741 -29.38 -7.54 -11.58
N TRP A 742 -28.91 -7.81 -10.35
CA TRP A 742 -27.57 -8.34 -10.09
C TRP A 742 -27.30 -9.62 -10.91
N PRO A 743 -26.12 -9.76 -11.58
CA PRO A 743 -25.93 -10.76 -12.62
C PRO A 743 -25.70 -12.19 -12.12
N VAL A 744 -25.58 -12.38 -10.79
CA VAL A 744 -25.37 -13.68 -10.15
C VAL A 744 -26.31 -13.84 -8.96
N GLY A 745 -26.73 -15.06 -8.67
CA GLY A 745 -27.54 -15.36 -7.48
C GLY A 745 -26.69 -15.35 -6.20
N THR A 746 -27.32 -15.01 -5.08
CA THR A 746 -26.75 -15.09 -3.72
C THR A 746 -26.12 -16.48 -3.49
N SER A 747 -24.88 -16.51 -2.99
CA SER A 747 -24.11 -17.76 -2.86
C SER A 747 -24.72 -18.69 -1.80
N SER A 748 -24.73 -20.01 -2.03
CA SER A 748 -25.22 -20.99 -1.04
C SER A 748 -24.37 -21.12 0.24
N ARG A 749 -23.29 -20.33 0.34
CA ARG A 749 -22.50 -20.13 1.56
C ARG A 749 -22.90 -18.89 2.37
N VAL A 750 -23.77 -18.04 1.84
CA VAL A 750 -24.36 -16.93 2.61
C VAL A 750 -25.20 -17.53 3.74
N PRO A 751 -24.94 -17.19 5.01
CA PRO A 751 -25.75 -17.65 6.12
C PRO A 751 -27.16 -17.07 6.00
N SER A 752 -28.18 -17.85 6.37
CA SER A 752 -29.47 -17.23 6.69
C SER A 752 -29.32 -16.38 7.95
N PRO A 753 -30.00 -15.23 8.08
CA PRO A 753 -29.91 -14.38 9.28
C PRO A 753 -30.03 -15.14 10.61
N SER A 754 -30.99 -16.09 10.68
CA SER A 754 -31.24 -16.97 11.82
C SER A 754 -30.18 -18.05 12.10
N SER A 755 -29.12 -18.14 11.29
CA SER A 755 -28.00 -19.09 11.46
C SER A 755 -26.70 -18.43 11.95
N LEU A 756 -26.73 -17.12 12.19
CA LEU A 756 -25.62 -16.36 12.78
C LEU A 756 -25.64 -16.50 14.31
N GLY A 757 -24.45 -16.45 14.91
CA GLY A 757 -24.26 -16.60 16.36
C GLY A 757 -23.71 -17.96 16.78
N GLY A 758 -23.63 -18.16 18.09
CA GLY A 758 -23.18 -19.40 18.72
C GLY A 758 -22.10 -19.21 19.78
N ASN A 759 -21.75 -20.30 20.46
CA ASN A 759 -20.71 -20.30 21.49
C ASN A 759 -19.32 -20.32 20.83
N THR A 760 -18.56 -19.24 20.96
CA THR A 760 -17.16 -19.16 20.53
C THR A 760 -16.21 -19.70 21.60
N SER A 761 -15.02 -20.15 21.19
CA SER A 761 -13.99 -20.66 22.11
C SER A 761 -13.17 -19.57 22.82
N ALA A 762 -13.55 -18.30 22.63
CA ALA A 762 -13.13 -17.13 23.41
C ALA A 762 -14.23 -16.05 23.29
N PRO A 763 -14.54 -15.28 24.35
CA PRO A 763 -15.48 -14.16 24.30
C PRO A 763 -15.12 -13.10 23.25
N ILE A 764 -16.15 -12.48 22.66
CA ILE A 764 -16.03 -11.32 21.78
C ILE A 764 -16.26 -10.04 22.60
N LEU A 765 -15.51 -8.97 22.31
CA LEU A 765 -15.79 -7.63 22.79
C LEU A 765 -16.46 -6.82 21.68
N PHE A 766 -17.67 -6.35 21.93
CA PHE A 766 -18.39 -5.41 21.06
C PHE A 766 -18.20 -3.99 21.58
N VAL A 767 -18.05 -3.02 20.68
CA VAL A 767 -17.91 -1.59 20.99
C VAL A 767 -18.88 -0.79 20.13
N ALA A 768 -19.62 0.13 20.73
CA ALA A 768 -20.56 0.99 20.02
C ALA A 768 -20.70 2.37 20.66
N ASN A 769 -20.94 3.38 19.83
CA ASN A 769 -21.24 4.73 20.29
C ASN A 769 -22.71 4.86 20.72
N THR A 770 -23.04 5.84 21.55
CA THR A 770 -24.44 6.13 21.95
C THR A 770 -25.27 6.73 20.82
N ILE A 771 -24.63 7.35 19.82
CA ILE A 771 -25.25 7.78 18.55
C ILE A 771 -24.25 7.49 17.42
N ASP A 772 -24.49 6.43 16.63
CA ASP A 772 -23.65 6.09 15.46
C ASP A 772 -24.46 6.23 14.16
N PRO A 773 -24.15 7.20 13.28
CA PRO A 773 -24.98 7.55 12.13
C PRO A 773 -25.03 6.50 11.03
N ALA A 774 -24.25 5.40 11.13
CA ALA A 774 -24.16 4.33 10.15
C ALA A 774 -24.32 2.93 10.75
N THR A 775 -23.93 2.74 12.02
CA THR A 775 -24.10 1.47 12.76
C THR A 775 -24.72 1.71 14.15
N PRO A 776 -26.01 2.12 14.21
CA PRO A 776 -26.71 2.53 15.42
C PRO A 776 -26.56 1.54 16.59
N HIS A 777 -26.54 2.04 17.83
CA HIS A 777 -26.25 1.26 19.04
C HIS A 777 -27.06 -0.05 19.16
N VAL A 778 -28.31 -0.05 18.69
CA VAL A 778 -29.19 -1.23 18.67
C VAL A 778 -28.64 -2.40 17.86
N GLY A 779 -27.86 -2.17 16.80
CA GLY A 779 -27.19 -3.22 16.03
C GLY A 779 -26.10 -3.93 16.83
N ALA A 780 -25.42 -3.20 17.73
CA ALA A 780 -24.47 -3.78 18.68
C ALA A 780 -25.18 -4.64 19.74
N VAL A 781 -26.33 -4.18 20.24
CA VAL A 781 -27.17 -4.96 21.17
C VAL A 781 -27.69 -6.23 20.50
N ALA A 782 -28.19 -6.14 19.26
CA ALA A 782 -28.70 -7.28 18.51
C ALA A 782 -27.60 -8.30 18.18
N THR A 783 -26.48 -7.86 17.58
CA THR A 783 -25.39 -8.75 17.17
C THR A 783 -24.64 -9.35 18.37
N SER A 784 -24.44 -8.63 19.47
CA SER A 784 -23.79 -9.20 20.66
C SER A 784 -24.63 -10.29 21.34
N ALA A 785 -25.96 -10.15 21.35
CA ALA A 785 -26.87 -11.18 21.86
C ALA A 785 -26.78 -12.53 21.12
N LEU A 786 -26.24 -12.56 19.90
CA LEU A 786 -25.99 -13.78 19.12
C LEU A 786 -24.82 -14.62 19.66
N PHE A 787 -23.93 -14.04 20.49
CA PHE A 787 -22.68 -14.68 20.95
C PHE A 787 -22.63 -14.74 22.49
N PRO A 788 -23.10 -15.85 23.11
CA PRO A 788 -23.17 -15.98 24.56
C PRO A 788 -21.80 -15.83 25.24
N GLY A 789 -21.75 -15.02 26.30
CA GLY A 789 -20.52 -14.73 27.04
C GLY A 789 -19.63 -13.63 26.42
N SER A 790 -20.08 -12.99 25.34
CA SER A 790 -19.53 -11.70 24.89
C SER A 790 -19.88 -10.56 25.87
N ALA A 791 -19.29 -9.38 25.65
CA ALA A 791 -19.67 -8.15 26.36
C ALA A 791 -19.77 -6.96 25.39
N LEU A 792 -20.67 -6.02 25.69
CA LEU A 792 -20.86 -4.77 24.96
C LEU A 792 -20.31 -3.59 25.77
N LEU A 793 -19.31 -2.91 25.22
CA LEU A 793 -18.82 -1.62 25.69
C LEU A 793 -19.55 -0.51 24.95
N THR A 794 -20.13 0.44 25.69
CA THR A 794 -20.72 1.64 25.10
C THR A 794 -19.80 2.83 25.29
N GLN A 795 -19.57 3.63 24.25
CA GLN A 795 -18.88 4.92 24.32
C GLN A 795 -19.90 6.05 24.19
N ASN A 796 -19.87 7.02 25.09
CA ASN A 796 -20.79 8.14 25.11
C ASN A 796 -20.35 9.25 24.14
N SER A 797 -20.48 8.98 22.84
CA SER A 797 -20.16 9.91 21.76
C SER A 797 -21.15 9.85 20.61
N THR A 798 -21.18 10.91 19.81
CA THR A 798 -21.72 10.88 18.45
C THR A 798 -20.61 10.57 17.46
N GLY A 799 -20.90 9.81 16.41
CA GLY A 799 -19.98 9.52 15.31
C GLY A 799 -19.85 8.02 15.01
N HIS A 800 -19.13 7.67 13.96
CA HIS A 800 -19.05 6.30 13.47
C HIS A 800 -17.84 5.54 14.05
N THR A 801 -18.08 4.41 14.71
CA THR A 801 -17.10 3.63 15.51
C THR A 801 -16.53 4.40 16.70
N SER A 802 -15.92 3.70 17.67
CA SER A 802 -15.28 4.37 18.82
C SER A 802 -14.16 5.34 18.42
N THR A 803 -13.58 5.19 17.23
CA THR A 803 -12.51 6.07 16.73
C THR A 803 -12.97 7.47 16.34
N SER A 804 -14.28 7.74 16.27
CA SER A 804 -14.82 9.07 15.95
C SER A 804 -14.59 10.13 17.05
N ALA A 805 -14.17 9.70 18.24
CA ALA A 805 -13.90 10.53 19.40
C ALA A 805 -12.76 9.90 20.23
N THR A 806 -11.99 10.70 20.99
CA THR A 806 -10.99 10.12 21.89
C THR A 806 -11.67 9.58 23.16
N SER A 807 -11.27 8.40 23.63
CA SER A 807 -11.62 7.92 24.98
C SER A 807 -10.50 7.10 25.59
N ASN A 808 -9.80 7.65 26.58
CA ASN A 808 -8.85 6.88 27.39
C ASN A 808 -9.54 5.70 28.10
N CYS A 809 -10.82 5.82 28.42
CA CYS A 809 -11.63 4.76 29.02
C CYS A 809 -11.82 3.59 28.04
N THR A 810 -12.30 3.85 26.82
CA THR A 810 -12.51 2.82 25.79
C THR A 810 -11.19 2.16 25.41
N ALA A 811 -10.15 2.96 25.16
CA ALA A 811 -8.81 2.48 24.86
C ALA A 811 -8.27 1.56 25.96
N SER A 812 -8.42 1.94 27.23
CA SER A 812 -7.98 1.14 28.38
C SER A 812 -8.75 -0.16 28.57
N ILE A 813 -9.96 -0.32 28.02
CA ILE A 813 -10.70 -1.59 28.04
C ILE A 813 -10.26 -2.48 26.88
N VAL A 814 -10.22 -1.94 25.66
CA VAL A 814 -9.80 -2.68 24.45
C VAL A 814 -8.36 -3.19 24.58
N ALA A 815 -7.44 -2.38 25.11
CA ALA A 815 -6.06 -2.78 25.39
C ALA A 815 -5.98 -3.99 26.34
N ARG A 816 -6.69 -3.95 27.48
CA ARG A 816 -6.72 -5.07 28.45
C ARG A 816 -7.30 -6.33 27.84
N TYR A 817 -8.41 -6.21 27.10
CA TYR A 817 -9.03 -7.35 26.40
C TYR A 817 -8.03 -8.07 25.48
N PHE A 818 -7.24 -7.35 24.67
CA PHE A 818 -6.20 -7.99 23.87
C PHE A 818 -5.11 -8.65 24.74
N VAL A 819 -4.61 -7.96 25.77
CA VAL A 819 -3.54 -8.47 26.65
C VAL A 819 -3.93 -9.77 27.39
N ASP A 820 -5.10 -9.81 28.05
CA ASP A 820 -5.47 -10.86 29.02
C ASP A 820 -6.91 -11.41 28.90
N ALA A 821 -7.74 -10.90 27.98
CA ALA A 821 -9.16 -11.20 27.79
C ALA A 821 -10.12 -10.67 28.88
N SER A 822 -9.71 -9.70 29.68
CA SER A 822 -10.64 -8.95 30.54
C SER A 822 -11.73 -8.28 29.70
N LEU A 823 -12.99 -8.54 30.07
CA LEU A 823 -14.17 -7.84 29.54
C LEU A 823 -14.56 -6.67 30.47
N PRO A 824 -15.30 -5.66 29.99
CA PRO A 824 -15.98 -4.69 30.85
C PRO A 824 -17.08 -5.36 31.71
N GLU A 825 -17.55 -4.64 32.74
CA GLU A 825 -18.80 -5.00 33.42
C GLU A 825 -20.01 -4.69 32.51
N ASP A 826 -21.11 -5.43 32.68
CA ASP A 826 -22.33 -5.21 31.89
C ASP A 826 -22.87 -3.77 32.10
N GLY A 827 -23.32 -3.14 31.01
CA GLY A 827 -23.72 -1.74 31.01
C GLY A 827 -22.58 -0.72 31.19
N THR A 828 -21.30 -1.08 31.00
CA THR A 828 -20.20 -0.09 31.06
C THR A 828 -20.34 0.98 29.96
N ILE A 829 -20.38 2.24 30.38
CA ILE A 829 -20.39 3.42 29.50
C ILE A 829 -19.12 4.25 29.73
N CYS A 830 -18.24 4.32 28.72
CA CYS A 830 -17.07 5.19 28.71
C CYS A 830 -17.43 6.61 28.25
N GLN A 831 -16.84 7.63 28.89
CA GLN A 831 -16.92 9.03 28.44
C GLN A 831 -15.78 9.34 27.46
N VAL A 832 -15.93 10.40 26.68
CA VAL A 832 -14.95 10.84 25.68
C VAL A 832 -14.23 12.12 26.09
N GLU A 833 -13.04 12.33 25.53
CA GLU A 833 -12.30 13.59 25.61
C GLU A 833 -12.45 14.39 24.31
N GLY A 834 -12.92 15.63 24.43
CA GLY A 834 -13.07 16.56 23.30
C GLY A 834 -14.35 17.38 23.36
N GLU A 835 -14.35 18.52 22.67
CA GLU A 835 -15.50 19.39 22.43
C GLU A 835 -15.72 19.49 20.92
N PHE A 836 -16.97 19.63 20.45
CA PHE A 836 -17.25 19.77 19.02
C PHE A 836 -16.77 21.10 18.42
N PHE A 837 -16.64 22.14 19.25
CA PHE A 837 -16.20 23.49 18.86
C PHE A 837 -15.15 24.00 19.86
N PRO A 838 -13.91 23.48 19.84
CA PRO A 838 -12.91 23.77 20.85
C PRO A 838 -12.39 25.22 20.76
N ALA A 839 -12.39 25.93 21.88
CA ALA A 839 -11.96 27.33 21.94
C ALA A 839 -10.48 27.49 21.55
N GLY A 840 -10.21 28.31 20.52
CA GLY A 840 -8.87 28.55 20.00
C GLY A 840 -8.51 27.75 18.75
N ALA A 841 -9.41 26.91 18.22
CA ALA A 841 -9.32 26.41 16.86
C ALA A 841 -9.59 27.54 15.85
N SER A 842 -8.52 28.25 15.46
CA SER A 842 -8.56 29.11 14.27
C SER A 842 -8.70 28.23 13.02
N ALA A 843 -9.72 28.52 12.21
CA ALA A 843 -9.99 27.86 10.93
C ALA A 843 -8.84 28.01 9.91
#